data_AF-A0A957AZ62-F1
#
_entry.id   AF-A0A957AZ62-F1
#
_cell.length_a   1.000
_cell.length_b   1.000
_cell.length_c   1.000
_cell.angle_alpha   90.00
_cell.angle_beta   90.00
_cell.angle_gamma   90.00
#
_symmetry.space_group_name_H-M   'P 1'
#
loop_
_entity.id
_entity.type
_entity.pdbx_description
1 polymer ?
#
loop_
_entity_poly.entity_id
_entity_poly.type
_entity_poly.pdbx_seq_one_letter_code
_entity_poly.pdbx_strand_id
1 'polypeptide(L)'
;MSRANLPSLQAVIFDLDGVITDTAEFHYLAWKKLADEEGLPFDRTVNEKLRGISRRESLLIILDGRSRSEAEMQAMMTRKNSYYQDMLHQISPADLLPGIVDLLDELDAAGIPYAIASASRNAAFVVEKLGIAGRLTVLADGRSVLQTKPAPDLFRFAAAKLDTPPGACLVIEDAAAGVQAALTAGMMVLALGPAERFDALPLRPYCRPTLEGITLAELREITAVDPQWTITQTEFDQAGQHHMETVFTLGNGYFSTRGTFEEGFPGDKAITFVHGIFDDMPVSFTELVNMPDWLDTTIWVDGAPFRLDRGEVLHFYRQMDLRLGLLRRDVRWRAPSGAVVDLTFSRFASYTQEHVGALRILATAVNQTCDLTLATGINGHVANEDLLHWQLLDQDAAEGLAWLHSRTRKTGMEGATAVAVTASPGTAIGAQNCPGQPLIKTAQTLASGQTLQVDKLISYAAARDVHPQAASVVSEARDYLHNQTFDALLAAQAAAWEQVWAASDVIIEGDPEAQLATRFNLFQLFAAAPQHDDRVSIGAKTLSGYGYRGHVFWDTEIFILPFFSYTQPHIARNMLLYRYHTLAGARRKAARNGYDGAQYAWESAATGDEVTPPWVPHFADPTLLVRVWTGDIQIHISADVAYAIHQYWQITGDDAFMRDYGAEMILDTARFWGSRVEREEVNGRLAYTIRDVIGPDEYHDHVDNNSYTNYIARWHLQTALKVRDWLRQTYPDKATALEQQLDLSADVYRHWQEVIDHLVFLWHEETAVIEQFEGFFQRRRLEPDLFASAAQSLQVILGIEGANESQVLKQADVIMLLCLFRDQFNQRTWQANWDAYMPITDHKYGSSLGPSFHAWAA
;
A
#
# COMPACT_ATOMS: atom_id res chain seq x y z
N MET A 1 -18.69 -14.46 -10.12
CA MET A 1 -19.35 -13.68 -9.04
C MET A 1 -20.28 -12.66 -9.68
N SER A 2 -21.46 -12.40 -9.10
CA SER A 2 -22.39 -11.39 -9.63
C SER A 2 -21.69 -10.04 -9.67
N ARG A 3 -21.89 -9.25 -10.75
CA ARG A 3 -21.43 -7.85 -10.85
C ARG A 3 -21.59 -7.19 -9.48
N ALA A 4 -20.46 -6.94 -8.81
CA ALA A 4 -20.44 -6.28 -7.52
C ALA A 4 -21.23 -4.98 -7.64
N ASN A 5 -22.07 -4.68 -6.66
CA ASN A 5 -22.77 -3.40 -6.55
C ASN A 5 -21.71 -2.30 -6.45
N LEU A 6 -21.27 -1.78 -7.59
CA LEU A 6 -20.61 -0.49 -7.70
C LEU A 6 -21.50 0.53 -6.96
N PRO A 7 -20.95 1.59 -6.34
CA PRO A 7 -21.78 2.67 -5.84
C PRO A 7 -22.57 3.23 -7.03
N SER A 8 -23.82 2.82 -7.17
CA SER A 8 -24.70 3.30 -8.22
C SER A 8 -24.88 4.79 -8.00
N LEU A 9 -24.72 5.61 -9.04
CA LEU A 9 -25.07 7.03 -9.01
C LEU A 9 -26.46 7.23 -8.38
N GLN A 10 -26.51 7.89 -7.22
CA GLN A 10 -27.75 8.16 -6.48
C GLN A 10 -28.20 9.61 -6.59
N ALA A 11 -27.29 10.55 -6.81
CA ALA A 11 -27.65 11.96 -7.02
C ALA A 11 -26.63 12.71 -7.89
N VAL A 12 -27.09 13.75 -8.60
CA VAL A 12 -26.23 14.64 -9.39
C VAL A 12 -26.25 16.04 -8.80
N ILE A 13 -25.08 16.66 -8.63
CA ILE A 13 -24.94 18.03 -8.14
C ILE A 13 -24.28 18.87 -9.23
N PHE A 14 -25.02 19.83 -9.76
CA PHE A 14 -24.54 20.73 -10.79
C PHE A 14 -23.96 22.01 -10.17
N ASP A 15 -22.84 22.51 -10.68
CA ASP A 15 -22.60 23.95 -10.60
C ASP A 15 -23.62 24.71 -11.47
N LEU A 16 -23.77 26.01 -11.21
CA LEU A 16 -24.67 26.86 -11.98
C LEU A 16 -23.96 27.52 -13.17
N ASP A 17 -22.87 28.24 -12.90
CA ASP A 17 -22.27 29.22 -13.78
C ASP A 17 -21.25 28.51 -14.70
N GLY A 18 -21.55 28.35 -15.99
CA GLY A 18 -20.70 27.61 -16.95
C GLY A 18 -21.08 26.14 -17.13
N VAL A 19 -22.03 25.63 -16.33
CA VAL A 19 -22.56 24.26 -16.41
C VAL A 19 -24.03 24.26 -16.83
N ILE A 20 -24.89 24.98 -16.12
CA ILE A 20 -26.34 25.08 -16.43
C ILE A 20 -26.61 26.25 -17.36
N THR A 21 -25.92 27.38 -17.17
CA THR A 21 -26.08 28.62 -17.94
C THR A 21 -24.75 29.37 -18.05
N ASP A 22 -24.53 30.14 -19.12
CA ASP A 22 -23.31 30.95 -19.28
C ASP A 22 -23.45 32.36 -18.67
N THR A 23 -23.63 32.41 -17.36
CA THR A 23 -23.58 33.65 -16.57
C THR A 23 -22.14 34.13 -16.32
N ALA A 24 -21.12 33.32 -16.66
CA ALA A 24 -19.72 33.69 -16.58
C ALA A 24 -19.40 34.90 -17.47
N GLU A 25 -20.07 35.02 -18.63
CA GLU A 25 -19.97 36.20 -19.49
C GLU A 25 -20.44 37.49 -18.79
N PHE A 26 -21.54 37.44 -18.03
CA PHE A 26 -22.01 38.59 -17.27
C PHE A 26 -21.06 38.95 -16.12
N HIS A 27 -20.38 37.96 -15.52
CA HIS A 27 -19.30 38.22 -14.57
C HIS A 27 -18.14 38.97 -15.22
N TYR A 28 -17.71 38.55 -16.42
CA TYR A 28 -16.67 39.23 -17.20
C TYR A 28 -17.08 40.67 -17.53
N LEU A 29 -18.27 40.88 -18.09
CA LEU A 29 -18.76 42.21 -18.48
C LEU A 29 -18.90 43.15 -17.27
N ALA A 30 -19.38 42.64 -16.13
CA ALA A 30 -19.49 43.43 -14.90
C ALA A 30 -18.12 43.82 -14.33
N TRP A 31 -17.14 42.90 -14.34
CA TRP A 31 -15.76 43.21 -13.95
C TRP A 31 -15.09 44.16 -14.93
N LYS A 32 -15.28 43.97 -16.24
CA LYS A 32 -14.74 44.84 -17.28
C LYS A 32 -15.25 46.27 -17.15
N LYS A 33 -16.56 46.42 -16.92
CA LYS A 33 -17.17 47.73 -16.69
C LYS A 33 -16.59 48.42 -15.46
N LEU A 34 -16.48 47.70 -14.33
CA LEU A 34 -15.86 48.26 -13.12
C LEU A 34 -14.38 48.62 -13.36
N ALA A 35 -13.61 47.76 -14.01
CA ALA A 35 -12.21 48.00 -14.31
C ALA A 35 -12.01 49.22 -15.21
N ASP A 36 -12.86 49.40 -16.22
CA ASP A 36 -12.83 50.55 -17.12
C ASP A 36 -13.16 51.86 -16.39
N GLU A 37 -14.14 51.85 -15.47
CA GLU A 37 -14.47 52.99 -14.62
C GLU A 37 -13.33 53.37 -13.66
N GLU A 38 -12.54 52.38 -13.22
CA GLU A 38 -11.44 52.54 -12.26
C GLU A 38 -10.07 52.69 -12.92
N GLY A 39 -9.99 52.64 -14.26
CA GLY A 39 -8.73 52.68 -15.01
C GLY A 39 -7.80 51.50 -14.72
N LEU A 40 -8.36 50.31 -14.45
CA LEU A 40 -7.62 49.08 -14.17
C LEU A 40 -7.51 48.22 -15.45
N PRO A 41 -6.33 47.65 -15.74
CA PRO A 41 -6.17 46.72 -16.86
C PRO A 41 -6.93 45.43 -16.56
N PHE A 42 -7.92 45.09 -17.38
CA PHE A 42 -8.68 43.87 -17.25
C PHE A 42 -9.07 43.31 -18.62
N ASP A 43 -8.67 42.06 -18.89
CA ASP A 43 -8.94 41.34 -20.12
C ASP A 43 -9.42 39.90 -19.82
N ARG A 44 -9.63 39.11 -20.87
CA ARG A 44 -10.08 37.71 -20.74
C ARG A 44 -9.05 36.83 -20.04
N THR A 45 -7.76 37.11 -20.22
CA THR A 45 -6.66 36.38 -19.58
C THR A 45 -6.68 36.56 -18.06
N VAL A 46 -6.92 37.79 -17.59
CA VAL A 46 -7.08 38.06 -16.15
C VAL A 46 -8.39 37.46 -15.65
N ASN A 47 -9.49 37.54 -16.42
CA ASN A 47 -10.80 36.98 -16.03
C ASN A 47 -10.77 35.47 -15.77
N GLU A 48 -10.01 34.70 -16.54
CA GLU A 48 -9.89 33.26 -16.33
C GLU A 48 -9.31 32.91 -14.95
N LYS A 49 -8.43 33.76 -14.39
CA LYS A 49 -7.91 33.60 -13.02
C LYS A 49 -8.97 33.87 -11.94
N LEU A 50 -10.13 34.44 -12.31
CA LEU A 50 -11.21 34.78 -11.39
C LEU A 50 -12.32 33.72 -11.33
N ARG A 51 -12.27 32.69 -12.19
CA ARG A 51 -13.28 31.61 -12.18
C ARG A 51 -13.22 30.82 -10.88
N GLY A 52 -14.39 30.60 -10.27
CA GLY A 52 -14.53 29.76 -9.08
C GLY A 52 -13.99 30.33 -7.77
N ILE A 53 -13.46 31.57 -7.74
CA ILE A 53 -12.98 32.24 -6.52
C ILE A 53 -13.94 33.35 -6.03
N SER A 54 -13.76 33.82 -4.80
CA SER A 54 -14.67 34.82 -4.22
C SER A 54 -14.56 36.18 -4.92
N ARG A 55 -15.61 37.01 -4.83
CA ARG A 55 -15.59 38.39 -5.35
C ARG A 55 -14.48 39.25 -4.76
N ARG A 56 -14.10 38.99 -3.50
CA ARG A 56 -13.06 39.73 -2.81
C ARG A 56 -11.68 39.36 -3.35
N GLU A 57 -11.40 38.07 -3.48
CA GLU A 57 -10.15 37.59 -4.09
C GLU A 57 -10.06 38.03 -5.55
N SER A 58 -11.18 37.97 -6.29
CA SER A 58 -11.25 38.48 -7.65
C SER A 58 -10.82 39.95 -7.75
N LEU A 59 -11.33 40.80 -6.85
CA LEU A 59 -10.96 42.21 -6.80
C LEU A 59 -9.48 42.40 -6.45
N LEU A 60 -8.93 41.60 -5.52
CA LEU A 60 -7.51 41.68 -5.16
C LEU A 60 -6.60 41.35 -6.35
N ILE A 61 -6.98 40.38 -7.18
CA ILE A 61 -6.25 40.05 -8.41
C ILE A 61 -6.34 41.21 -9.42
N ILE A 62 -7.53 41.80 -9.61
CA ILE A 62 -7.72 42.94 -10.53
C ILE A 62 -6.95 44.19 -10.07
N LEU A 63 -6.81 44.38 -8.75
CA LEU A 63 -6.04 45.50 -8.19
C LEU A 63 -4.54 45.35 -8.40
N ASP A 64 -4.03 44.13 -8.62
CA ASP A 64 -2.62 43.85 -8.95
C ASP A 64 -1.63 44.59 -8.02
N GLY A 65 -1.83 44.46 -6.71
CA GLY A 65 -0.99 45.10 -5.69
C GLY A 65 -1.23 46.59 -5.45
N ARG A 66 -2.17 47.24 -6.16
CA ARG A 66 -2.57 48.64 -5.90
C ARG A 66 -3.33 48.71 -4.56
N SER A 67 -2.85 49.54 -3.66
CA SER A 67 -3.46 49.73 -2.34
C SER A 67 -4.78 50.50 -2.43
N ARG A 68 -5.83 49.93 -1.84
CA ARG A 68 -7.15 50.54 -1.63
C ARG A 68 -7.59 50.29 -0.20
N SER A 69 -8.35 51.21 0.37
CA SER A 69 -8.96 50.99 1.68
C SER A 69 -10.05 49.92 1.60
N GLU A 70 -10.34 49.23 2.71
CA GLU A 70 -11.40 48.21 2.74
C GLU A 70 -12.79 48.80 2.39
N ALA A 71 -13.03 50.07 2.77
CA ALA A 71 -14.26 50.78 2.42
C ALA A 71 -14.40 50.99 0.90
N GLU A 72 -13.31 51.36 0.21
CA GLU A 72 -13.30 51.49 -1.25
C GLU A 72 -13.51 50.15 -1.94
N MET A 73 -12.81 49.10 -1.49
CA MET A 73 -12.98 47.75 -2.03
C MET A 73 -14.41 47.25 -1.87
N GLN A 74 -15.04 47.50 -0.72
CA GLN A 74 -16.43 47.15 -0.49
C GLN A 74 -17.39 47.91 -1.42
N ALA A 75 -17.13 49.19 -1.69
CA ALA A 75 -17.92 49.98 -2.63
C ALA A 75 -17.75 49.50 -4.09
N MET A 76 -16.53 49.12 -4.50
CA MET A 76 -16.25 48.52 -5.82
C MET A 76 -16.99 47.19 -5.98
N MET A 77 -16.90 46.29 -4.99
CA MET A 77 -17.61 45.01 -5.01
C MET A 77 -19.13 45.18 -5.07
N THR A 78 -19.66 46.22 -4.40
CA THR A 78 -21.09 46.56 -4.44
C THR A 78 -21.52 47.04 -5.83
N ARG A 79 -20.75 47.94 -6.46
CA ARG A 79 -21.00 48.40 -7.84
C ARG A 79 -20.91 47.29 -8.87
N LYS A 80 -19.89 46.43 -8.81
CA LYS A 80 -19.81 45.26 -9.68
C LYS A 80 -21.05 44.39 -9.53
N ASN A 81 -21.51 44.19 -8.30
CA ASN A 81 -22.69 43.38 -8.04
C ASN A 81 -23.97 44.00 -8.61
N SER A 82 -24.13 45.32 -8.57
CA SER A 82 -25.29 45.96 -9.22
C SER A 82 -25.26 45.79 -10.73
N TYR A 83 -24.10 45.97 -11.39
CA TYR A 83 -23.97 45.74 -12.83
C TYR A 83 -24.32 44.31 -13.21
N TYR A 84 -23.86 43.35 -12.41
CA TYR A 84 -24.18 41.95 -12.59
C TYR A 84 -25.68 41.69 -12.42
N GLN A 85 -26.30 42.20 -11.35
CA GLN A 85 -27.75 42.04 -11.10
C GLN A 85 -28.61 42.64 -12.22
N ASP A 86 -28.23 43.80 -12.76
CA ASP A 86 -28.91 44.41 -13.90
C ASP A 86 -28.87 43.50 -15.14
N MET A 87 -27.75 42.82 -15.38
CA MET A 87 -27.60 41.87 -16.49
C MET A 87 -28.41 40.58 -16.26
N LEU A 88 -28.51 40.09 -15.02
CA LEU A 88 -29.27 38.87 -14.69
C LEU A 88 -30.76 38.96 -15.06
N HIS A 89 -31.34 40.16 -15.13
CA HIS A 89 -32.73 40.35 -15.56
C HIS A 89 -32.98 39.95 -17.02
N GLN A 90 -31.93 39.80 -17.83
CA GLN A 90 -32.01 39.40 -19.23
C GLN A 90 -32.09 37.88 -19.40
N ILE A 91 -31.83 37.10 -18.34
CA ILE A 91 -31.87 35.63 -18.37
C ILE A 91 -33.30 35.14 -18.61
N SER A 92 -33.40 34.13 -19.46
CA SER A 92 -34.61 33.44 -19.88
C SER A 92 -34.37 31.93 -19.96
N PRO A 93 -35.40 31.10 -20.12
CA PRO A 93 -35.22 29.66 -20.34
C PRO A 93 -34.38 29.30 -21.59
N ALA A 94 -34.21 30.22 -22.55
CA ALA A 94 -33.37 30.01 -23.72
C ALA A 94 -31.87 30.04 -23.41
N ASP A 95 -31.48 30.49 -22.21
CA ASP A 95 -30.09 30.59 -21.74
C ASP A 95 -29.62 29.33 -20.99
N LEU A 96 -30.43 28.26 -20.98
CA LEU A 96 -29.99 26.92 -20.58
C LEU A 96 -28.99 26.39 -21.61
N LEU A 97 -27.85 25.90 -21.13
CA LEU A 97 -26.82 25.35 -22.01
C LEU A 97 -27.31 24.07 -22.72
N PRO A 98 -26.83 23.80 -23.96
CA PRO A 98 -27.22 22.60 -24.70
C PRO A 98 -27.02 21.30 -23.91
N GLY A 99 -28.00 20.39 -23.99
CA GLY A 99 -27.98 19.09 -23.30
C GLY A 99 -28.55 19.09 -21.88
N ILE A 100 -28.71 20.25 -21.22
CA ILE A 100 -29.24 20.31 -19.85
C ILE A 100 -30.66 19.78 -19.75
N VAL A 101 -31.57 20.26 -20.61
CA VAL A 101 -32.99 19.87 -20.53
C VAL A 101 -33.15 18.37 -20.71
N ASP A 102 -32.49 17.80 -21.73
CA ASP A 102 -32.53 16.36 -22.02
C ASP A 102 -31.98 15.54 -20.85
N LEU A 103 -30.84 15.96 -20.27
CA LEU A 103 -30.25 15.27 -19.13
C LEU A 103 -31.15 15.33 -17.89
N LEU A 104 -31.74 16.49 -17.58
CA LEU A 104 -32.67 16.61 -16.46
C LEU A 104 -33.92 15.75 -16.67
N ASP A 105 -34.41 15.64 -17.92
CA ASP A 105 -35.56 14.79 -18.26
C ASP A 105 -35.23 13.30 -18.06
N GLU A 106 -34.01 12.86 -18.42
CA GLU A 106 -33.52 11.51 -18.13
C GLU A 106 -33.39 11.24 -16.62
N LEU A 107 -32.87 12.21 -15.85
CA LEU A 107 -32.74 12.10 -14.39
C LEU A 107 -34.12 11.99 -13.71
N ASP A 108 -35.08 12.83 -14.12
CA ASP A 108 -36.46 12.77 -13.63
C ASP A 108 -37.12 11.43 -13.96
N ALA A 109 -36.94 10.92 -15.19
CA ALA A 109 -37.48 9.63 -15.61
C ALA A 109 -36.86 8.45 -14.84
N ALA A 110 -35.58 8.56 -14.44
CA ALA A 110 -34.88 7.56 -13.64
C ALA A 110 -35.10 7.71 -12.12
N GLY A 111 -35.76 8.79 -11.67
CA GLY A 111 -35.95 9.09 -10.25
C GLY A 111 -34.65 9.44 -9.51
N ILE A 112 -33.64 9.95 -10.22
CA ILE A 112 -32.37 10.38 -9.62
C ILE A 112 -32.49 11.86 -9.25
N PRO A 113 -32.47 12.22 -7.95
CA PRO A 113 -32.56 13.60 -7.53
C PRO A 113 -31.30 14.38 -7.90
N TYR A 114 -31.48 15.68 -8.13
CA TYR A 114 -30.37 16.58 -8.41
C TYR A 114 -30.50 17.92 -7.70
N ALA A 115 -29.32 18.51 -7.48
CA ALA A 115 -29.15 19.79 -6.82
C ALA A 115 -28.32 20.75 -7.64
N ILE A 116 -28.43 22.03 -7.35
CA ILE A 116 -27.47 23.05 -7.78
C ILE A 116 -26.65 23.50 -6.57
N ALA A 117 -25.33 23.59 -6.75
CA ALA A 117 -24.37 24.04 -5.75
C ALA A 117 -23.50 25.17 -6.32
N SER A 118 -23.91 26.42 -6.11
CA SER A 118 -23.22 27.62 -6.60
C SER A 118 -22.71 28.51 -5.46
N ALA A 119 -21.51 29.07 -5.63
CA ALA A 119 -20.98 30.08 -4.71
C ALA A 119 -21.72 31.44 -4.83
N SER A 120 -22.59 31.61 -5.83
CA SER A 120 -23.34 32.84 -6.08
C SER A 120 -24.50 33.01 -5.09
N ARG A 121 -24.63 34.21 -4.52
CA ARG A 121 -25.80 34.60 -3.72
C ARG A 121 -27.04 34.93 -4.58
N ASN A 122 -26.89 34.95 -5.90
CA ASN A 122 -27.98 35.21 -6.84
C ASN A 122 -28.52 33.93 -7.49
N ALA A 123 -28.01 32.74 -7.10
CA ALA A 123 -28.36 31.46 -7.73
C ALA A 123 -29.87 31.21 -7.79
N ALA A 124 -30.61 31.49 -6.71
CA ALA A 124 -32.06 31.32 -6.67
C ALA A 124 -32.80 32.13 -7.74
N PHE A 125 -32.38 33.39 -7.96
CA PHE A 125 -32.97 34.25 -8.97
C PHE A 125 -32.68 33.75 -10.38
N VAL A 126 -31.45 33.30 -10.64
CA VAL A 126 -31.05 32.75 -11.95
C VAL A 126 -31.85 31.50 -12.28
N VAL A 127 -31.92 30.56 -11.33
CA VAL A 127 -32.65 29.30 -11.47
C VAL A 127 -34.16 29.53 -11.70
N GLU A 128 -34.76 30.53 -11.05
CA GLU A 128 -36.15 30.93 -11.30
C GLU A 128 -36.34 31.46 -12.72
N LYS A 129 -35.43 32.30 -13.22
CA LYS A 129 -35.46 32.86 -14.58
C LYS A 129 -35.25 31.81 -15.67
N LEU A 130 -34.42 30.81 -15.42
CA LEU A 130 -34.20 29.68 -16.31
C LEU A 130 -35.40 28.71 -16.36
N GLY A 131 -36.36 28.83 -15.43
CA GLY A 131 -37.57 28.01 -15.41
C GLY A 131 -37.39 26.59 -14.86
N ILE A 132 -36.25 26.30 -14.22
CA ILE A 132 -35.92 24.96 -13.69
C ILE A 132 -36.07 24.85 -12.16
N ALA A 133 -36.41 25.95 -11.47
CA ALA A 133 -36.55 25.97 -10.00
C ALA A 133 -37.47 24.88 -9.44
N GLY A 134 -38.60 24.61 -10.11
CA GLY A 134 -39.56 23.60 -9.68
C GLY A 134 -39.10 22.16 -9.87
N ARG A 135 -37.99 21.93 -10.58
CA ARG A 135 -37.41 20.61 -10.82
C ARG A 135 -36.36 20.22 -9.78
N LEU A 136 -35.70 21.20 -9.17
CA LEU A 136 -34.60 20.95 -8.24
C LEU A 136 -35.09 20.38 -6.91
N THR A 137 -34.38 19.36 -6.42
CA THR A 137 -34.59 18.86 -5.05
C THR A 137 -33.96 19.81 -4.04
N VAL A 138 -32.78 20.36 -4.36
CA VAL A 138 -32.01 21.26 -3.47
C VAL A 138 -31.35 22.37 -4.29
N LEU A 139 -31.34 23.58 -3.74
CA LEU A 139 -30.48 24.67 -4.18
C LEU A 139 -29.57 25.11 -3.03
N ALA A 140 -28.28 24.86 -3.17
CA ALA A 140 -27.23 25.35 -2.30
C ALA A 140 -26.59 26.59 -2.94
N ASP A 141 -26.73 27.75 -2.30
CA ASP A 141 -26.23 29.04 -2.79
C ASP A 141 -25.10 29.59 -1.91
N GLY A 142 -24.56 30.75 -2.27
CA GLY A 142 -23.50 31.43 -1.49
C GLY A 142 -23.90 31.91 -0.08
N ARG A 143 -25.07 31.51 0.43
CA ARG A 143 -25.51 31.69 1.82
C ARG A 143 -25.65 30.37 2.57
N SER A 144 -25.60 29.23 1.88
CA SER A 144 -25.80 27.90 2.48
C SER A 144 -24.65 27.46 3.38
N VAL A 145 -23.42 27.91 3.08
CA VAL A 145 -22.20 27.50 3.78
C VAL A 145 -21.28 28.70 4.06
N LEU A 146 -20.42 28.57 5.07
CA LEU A 146 -19.45 29.60 5.44
C LEU A 146 -18.24 29.59 4.50
N GLN A 147 -17.71 28.40 4.21
CA GLN A 147 -16.62 28.22 3.25
C GLN A 147 -17.19 27.78 1.91
N THR A 148 -16.87 28.52 0.85
CA THR A 148 -17.23 28.14 -0.51
C THR A 148 -16.07 27.39 -1.17
N LYS A 149 -16.27 26.94 -2.42
CA LYS A 149 -15.23 26.38 -3.29
C LYS A 149 -13.93 27.21 -3.16
N PRO A 150 -12.74 26.58 -2.95
CA PRO A 150 -12.43 25.15 -3.10
C PRO A 150 -12.69 24.26 -1.87
N ALA A 151 -13.31 24.78 -0.80
CA ALA A 151 -13.71 23.96 0.34
C ALA A 151 -14.86 22.98 -0.03
N PRO A 152 -14.91 21.77 0.57
CA PRO A 152 -15.89 20.74 0.22
C PRO A 152 -17.33 21.04 0.69
N ASP A 153 -17.49 22.03 1.56
CA ASP A 153 -18.71 22.32 2.32
C ASP A 153 -19.95 22.45 1.44
N LEU A 154 -19.86 23.18 0.33
CA LEU A 154 -21.02 23.48 -0.50
C LEU A 154 -21.62 22.21 -1.13
N PHE A 155 -20.75 21.29 -1.60
CA PHE A 155 -21.20 20.02 -2.17
C PHE A 155 -21.68 19.06 -1.08
N ARG A 156 -20.97 18.98 0.06
CA ARG A 156 -21.40 18.18 1.22
C ARG A 156 -22.75 18.64 1.75
N PHE A 157 -23.01 19.95 1.78
CA PHE A 157 -24.30 20.53 2.12
C PHE A 157 -25.39 20.05 1.14
N ALA A 158 -25.13 20.14 -0.16
CA ALA A 158 -26.09 19.66 -1.17
C ALA A 158 -26.40 18.16 -1.00
N ALA A 159 -25.38 17.31 -0.86
CA ALA A 159 -25.55 15.87 -0.63
C ALA A 159 -26.34 15.55 0.65
N ALA A 160 -26.05 16.26 1.76
CA ALA A 160 -26.79 16.10 3.00
C ALA A 160 -28.27 16.48 2.86
N LYS A 161 -28.59 17.55 2.12
CA LYS A 161 -29.98 17.96 1.84
C LYS A 161 -30.69 17.04 0.84
N LEU A 162 -29.94 16.37 -0.03
CA LEU A 162 -30.43 15.29 -0.89
C LEU A 162 -30.59 13.95 -0.15
N ASP A 163 -30.22 13.89 1.13
CA ASP A 163 -30.16 12.66 1.92
C ASP A 163 -29.34 11.55 1.25
N THR A 164 -28.28 11.91 0.51
CA THR A 164 -27.45 10.98 -0.27
C THR A 164 -26.02 10.98 0.25
N PRO A 165 -25.37 9.81 0.46
CA PRO A 165 -23.97 9.76 0.84
C PRO A 165 -23.07 10.43 -0.20
N PRO A 166 -22.04 11.22 0.20
CA PRO A 166 -21.18 11.94 -0.74
C PRO A 166 -20.53 11.06 -1.82
N GLY A 167 -20.09 9.85 -1.46
CA GLY A 167 -19.50 8.90 -2.42
C GLY A 167 -20.47 8.36 -3.48
N ALA A 168 -21.78 8.57 -3.33
CA ALA A 168 -22.80 8.19 -4.30
C ALA A 168 -23.29 9.39 -5.16
N CYS A 169 -22.68 10.57 -4.97
CA CYS A 169 -22.96 11.77 -5.74
C CYS A 169 -21.96 11.96 -6.89
N LEU A 170 -22.46 12.43 -8.03
CA LEU A 170 -21.64 12.97 -9.12
C LEU A 170 -21.76 14.50 -9.16
N VAL A 171 -20.64 15.19 -9.10
CA VAL A 171 -20.59 16.64 -9.30
C VAL A 171 -20.29 16.96 -10.77
N ILE A 172 -20.99 17.92 -11.35
CA ILE A 172 -20.68 18.46 -12.68
C ILE A 172 -20.26 19.92 -12.54
N GLU A 173 -19.04 20.24 -12.97
CA GLU A 173 -18.37 21.50 -12.64
C GLU A 173 -17.43 21.96 -13.76
N ASP A 174 -17.30 23.26 -14.03
CA ASP A 174 -16.38 23.78 -15.05
C ASP A 174 -15.09 24.40 -14.47
N ALA A 175 -15.09 24.82 -13.20
CA ALA A 175 -13.97 25.51 -12.58
C ALA A 175 -13.04 24.56 -11.79
N ALA A 176 -11.72 24.72 -11.94
CA ALA A 176 -10.73 23.92 -11.20
C ALA A 176 -10.93 23.97 -9.67
N ALA A 177 -11.26 25.14 -9.12
CA ALA A 177 -11.57 25.28 -7.69
C ALA A 177 -12.81 24.48 -7.27
N GLY A 178 -13.84 24.37 -8.13
CA GLY A 178 -15.01 23.56 -7.87
C GLY A 178 -14.71 22.06 -8.00
N VAL A 179 -13.91 21.66 -8.99
CA VAL A 179 -13.50 20.26 -9.15
C VAL A 179 -12.68 19.82 -7.94
N GLN A 180 -11.75 20.67 -7.47
CA GLN A 180 -11.03 20.43 -6.21
C GLN A 180 -11.99 20.25 -5.03
N ALA A 181 -12.98 21.14 -4.89
CA ALA A 181 -13.97 21.03 -3.83
C ALA A 181 -14.76 19.72 -3.89
N ALA A 182 -15.14 19.25 -5.08
CA ALA A 182 -15.86 18.00 -5.27
C ALA A 182 -15.00 16.78 -4.88
N LEU A 183 -13.74 16.75 -5.33
CA LEU A 183 -12.78 15.70 -5.01
C LEU A 183 -12.46 15.66 -3.52
N THR A 184 -12.19 16.83 -2.90
CA THR A 184 -12.02 16.96 -1.45
C THR A 184 -13.30 16.53 -0.72
N ALA A 185 -14.48 16.82 -1.27
CA ALA A 185 -15.76 16.35 -0.75
C ALA A 185 -15.98 14.84 -0.97
N GLY A 186 -14.98 14.07 -1.41
CA GLY A 186 -15.13 12.65 -1.68
C GLY A 186 -16.22 12.35 -2.71
N MET A 187 -16.48 13.25 -3.64
CA MET A 187 -17.45 13.02 -4.71
C MET A 187 -16.73 12.70 -6.01
N MET A 188 -17.39 11.94 -6.87
CA MET A 188 -16.95 11.81 -8.26
C MET A 188 -17.26 13.11 -9.00
N VAL A 189 -16.48 13.43 -10.02
CA VAL A 189 -16.63 14.72 -10.73
C VAL A 189 -16.48 14.55 -12.24
N LEU A 190 -17.44 15.11 -12.96
CA LEU A 190 -17.37 15.38 -14.39
C LEU A 190 -16.97 16.86 -14.56
N ALA A 191 -15.74 17.08 -15.00
CA ALA A 191 -15.19 18.39 -15.25
C ALA A 191 -15.50 18.85 -16.68
N LEU A 192 -16.05 20.07 -16.83
CA LEU A 192 -16.38 20.65 -18.12
C LEU A 192 -15.34 21.67 -18.57
N GLY A 193 -14.79 21.49 -19.78
CA GLY A 193 -13.81 22.38 -20.40
C GLY A 193 -12.54 21.65 -20.87
N PRO A 194 -11.53 22.43 -21.32
CA PRO A 194 -10.24 21.90 -21.74
C PRO A 194 -9.51 21.20 -20.60
N ALA A 195 -8.92 20.04 -20.86
CA ALA A 195 -8.26 19.21 -19.84
C ALA A 195 -7.12 19.95 -19.13
N GLU A 196 -6.43 20.84 -19.84
CA GLU A 196 -5.32 21.66 -19.34
C GLU A 196 -5.72 22.56 -18.17
N ARG A 197 -7.02 22.88 -18.03
CA ARG A 197 -7.55 23.63 -16.89
C ARG A 197 -7.39 22.87 -15.57
N PHE A 198 -7.37 21.55 -15.63
CA PHE A 198 -7.41 20.66 -14.47
C PHE A 198 -6.07 19.98 -14.17
N ASP A 199 -5.02 20.27 -14.95
CA ASP A 199 -3.69 19.65 -14.79
C ASP A 199 -3.02 19.93 -13.44
N ALA A 200 -3.37 21.04 -12.79
CA ALA A 200 -2.83 21.41 -11.48
C ALA A 200 -3.56 20.72 -10.31
N LEU A 201 -4.58 19.91 -10.57
CA LEU A 201 -5.34 19.23 -9.51
C LEU A 201 -4.59 17.98 -9.01
N PRO A 202 -4.69 17.64 -7.71
CA PRO A 202 -4.07 16.45 -7.13
C PRO A 202 -4.56 15.15 -7.77
N LEU A 203 -5.83 15.11 -8.21
CA LEU A 203 -6.45 13.97 -8.86
C LEU A 203 -7.07 14.43 -10.19
N ARG A 204 -6.81 13.70 -11.27
CA ARG A 204 -7.36 14.01 -12.59
C ARG A 204 -8.85 13.66 -12.66
N PRO A 205 -9.75 14.61 -12.96
CA PRO A 205 -11.16 14.33 -13.15
C PRO A 205 -11.44 13.76 -14.55
N TYR A 206 -12.62 13.15 -14.74
CA TYR A 206 -13.11 12.88 -16.09
C TYR A 206 -13.51 14.20 -16.74
N CYS A 207 -13.02 14.48 -17.95
CA CYS A 207 -13.20 15.76 -18.63
C CYS A 207 -14.06 15.65 -19.89
N ARG A 208 -14.95 16.61 -20.12
CA ARG A 208 -15.66 16.82 -21.40
C ARG A 208 -15.71 18.29 -21.79
N PRO A 209 -15.81 18.65 -23.07
CA PRO A 209 -15.96 20.05 -23.47
C PRO A 209 -17.27 20.70 -22.99
N THR A 210 -18.39 19.99 -23.14
CA THR A 210 -19.76 20.46 -22.81
C THR A 210 -20.65 19.28 -22.40
N LEU A 211 -21.88 19.58 -21.95
CA LEU A 211 -22.92 18.57 -21.68
C LEU A 211 -23.75 18.19 -22.92
N GLU A 212 -23.42 18.72 -24.10
CA GLU A 212 -24.14 18.39 -25.32
C GLU A 212 -24.02 16.89 -25.63
N GLY A 213 -25.18 16.22 -25.76
CA GLY A 213 -25.25 14.79 -26.05
C GLY A 213 -24.84 13.85 -24.91
N ILE A 214 -24.68 14.36 -23.68
CA ILE A 214 -24.46 13.50 -22.52
C ILE A 214 -25.76 12.78 -22.13
N THR A 215 -25.64 11.55 -21.63
CA THR A 215 -26.79 10.74 -21.19
C THR A 215 -26.58 10.28 -19.75
N LEU A 216 -27.66 9.86 -19.08
CA LEU A 216 -27.57 9.21 -17.77
C LEU A 216 -26.74 7.92 -17.82
N ALA A 217 -26.75 7.20 -18.94
CA ALA A 217 -25.89 6.03 -19.13
C ALA A 217 -24.41 6.41 -19.03
N GLU A 218 -23.99 7.49 -19.69
CA GLU A 218 -22.62 8.00 -19.61
C GLU A 218 -22.29 8.53 -18.20
N LEU A 219 -23.22 9.20 -17.51
CA LEU A 219 -23.00 9.60 -16.11
C LEU A 219 -22.75 8.38 -15.21
N ARG A 220 -23.49 7.30 -15.41
CA ARG A 220 -23.29 6.04 -14.68
C ARG A 220 -21.94 5.40 -14.97
N GLU A 221 -21.46 5.49 -16.21
CA GLU A 221 -20.12 5.05 -16.60
C GLU A 221 -19.02 5.89 -15.95
N ILE A 222 -19.17 7.22 -15.90
CA ILE A 222 -18.22 8.11 -15.21
C ILE A 222 -18.13 7.78 -13.71
N THR A 223 -19.27 7.41 -13.10
CA THR A 223 -19.31 7.03 -11.69
C THR A 223 -18.94 5.56 -11.44
N ALA A 224 -18.71 4.78 -12.49
CA ALA A 224 -18.30 3.41 -12.32
C ALA A 224 -16.87 3.41 -11.79
N VAL A 225 -16.70 2.89 -10.57
CA VAL A 225 -15.39 2.51 -10.08
C VAL A 225 -14.82 1.51 -11.07
N ASP A 226 -13.64 1.79 -11.61
CA ASP A 226 -12.99 0.87 -12.53
C ASP A 226 -12.53 -0.38 -11.75
N PRO A 227 -13.21 -1.51 -11.99
CA PRO A 227 -13.06 -2.71 -11.17
C PRO A 227 -11.70 -3.39 -11.38
N GLN A 228 -10.88 -2.92 -12.32
CA GLN A 228 -9.55 -3.49 -12.58
C GLN A 228 -8.44 -2.87 -11.72
N TRP A 229 -8.76 -1.86 -10.91
CA TRP A 229 -7.80 -1.10 -10.12
C TRP A 229 -8.27 -0.79 -8.70
N THR A 230 -9.51 -1.15 -8.36
CA THR A 230 -10.09 -0.79 -7.08
C THR A 230 -10.61 -2.02 -6.37
N ILE A 231 -10.11 -2.22 -5.14
CA ILE A 231 -10.64 -3.22 -4.22
C ILE A 231 -11.75 -2.56 -3.42
N THR A 232 -12.95 -3.14 -3.39
CA THR A 232 -14.13 -2.55 -2.74
C THR A 232 -14.75 -3.49 -1.72
N GLN A 233 -15.27 -2.92 -0.64
CA GLN A 233 -16.13 -3.58 0.34
C GLN A 233 -17.35 -2.70 0.59
N THR A 234 -18.53 -3.19 0.20
CA THR A 234 -19.78 -2.42 0.21
C THR A 234 -20.63 -2.65 1.47
N GLU A 235 -20.25 -3.60 2.30
CA GLU A 235 -20.96 -3.95 3.53
C GLU A 235 -19.95 -4.31 4.62
N PHE A 236 -20.28 -3.97 5.86
CA PHE A 236 -19.47 -4.35 7.01
C PHE A 236 -19.85 -5.77 7.46
N ASP A 237 -18.93 -6.71 7.32
CA ASP A 237 -19.01 -8.05 7.90
C ASP A 237 -17.97 -8.19 9.02
N GLN A 238 -18.46 -8.41 10.24
CA GLN A 238 -17.63 -8.60 11.42
C GLN A 238 -16.77 -9.87 11.31
N ALA A 239 -17.28 -10.95 10.69
CA ALA A 239 -16.56 -12.22 10.62
C ALA A 239 -15.35 -12.14 9.66
N GLY A 240 -15.46 -11.36 8.58
CA GLY A 240 -14.40 -11.13 7.60
C GLY A 240 -13.41 -10.01 7.96
N GLN A 241 -13.56 -9.32 9.08
CA GLN A 241 -12.80 -8.08 9.36
C GLN A 241 -11.28 -8.30 9.37
N HIS A 242 -10.76 -9.34 10.03
CA HIS A 242 -9.30 -9.61 10.06
C HIS A 242 -8.70 -9.90 8.68
N HIS A 243 -9.49 -10.54 7.81
CA HIS A 243 -9.08 -10.78 6.44
C HIS A 243 -9.01 -9.44 5.68
N MET A 244 -10.05 -8.63 5.80
CA MET A 244 -10.11 -7.32 5.14
C MET A 244 -9.06 -6.33 5.65
N GLU A 245 -8.69 -6.37 6.94
CA GLU A 245 -7.56 -5.61 7.47
C GLU A 245 -6.25 -5.93 6.73
N THR A 246 -6.05 -7.19 6.34
CA THR A 246 -4.87 -7.59 5.55
C THR A 246 -4.99 -7.09 4.11
N VAL A 247 -6.15 -7.32 3.47
CA VAL A 247 -6.41 -6.91 2.08
C VAL A 247 -6.24 -5.40 1.88
N PHE A 248 -6.68 -4.60 2.85
CA PHE A 248 -6.60 -3.14 2.81
C PHE A 248 -5.33 -2.57 3.47
N THR A 249 -4.25 -3.37 3.58
CA THR A 249 -2.95 -2.87 4.04
C THR A 249 -2.40 -1.85 3.05
N LEU A 250 -1.95 -0.71 3.56
CA LEU A 250 -1.28 0.35 2.82
C LEU A 250 0.18 0.43 3.25
N GLY A 251 1.06 0.83 2.34
CA GLY A 251 2.46 1.07 2.64
C GLY A 251 3.18 1.83 1.53
N ASN A 252 4.41 2.20 1.80
CA ASN A 252 5.26 2.99 0.90
C ASN A 252 6.70 2.47 0.79
N GLY A 253 6.97 1.25 1.28
CA GLY A 253 8.31 0.68 1.28
C GLY A 253 9.17 0.99 2.51
N TYR A 254 8.76 1.93 3.38
CA TYR A 254 9.39 2.15 4.69
C TYR A 254 8.50 1.61 5.81
N PHE A 255 7.21 1.98 5.79
CA PHE A 255 6.22 1.46 6.73
C PHE A 255 4.95 0.98 6.03
N SER A 256 4.20 0.13 6.72
CA SER A 256 2.85 -0.25 6.31
C SER A 256 1.92 -0.31 7.49
N THR A 257 0.67 0.07 7.26
CA THR A 257 -0.42 0.04 8.24
C THR A 257 -1.53 -0.84 7.71
N ARG A 258 -2.00 -1.78 8.54
CA ARG A 258 -3.15 -2.63 8.22
C ARG A 258 -4.40 -1.80 7.96
N GLY A 259 -5.33 -2.36 7.21
CA GLY A 259 -6.64 -1.78 6.91
C GLY A 259 -7.61 -1.72 8.10
N THR A 260 -7.15 -1.53 9.34
CA THR A 260 -8.03 -1.35 10.51
C THR A 260 -8.77 -0.01 10.47
N PHE A 261 -9.84 0.11 11.24
CA PHE A 261 -10.64 1.34 11.30
C PHE A 261 -9.99 2.37 12.22
N GLU A 262 -10.12 3.65 11.87
CA GLU A 262 -9.55 4.77 12.61
C GLU A 262 -10.08 4.85 14.06
N GLU A 263 -11.36 4.51 14.26
CA GLU A 263 -12.03 4.46 15.56
C GLU A 263 -11.81 3.18 16.36
N GLY A 264 -11.11 2.22 15.77
CA GLY A 264 -10.95 0.86 16.29
C GLY A 264 -12.25 0.04 16.25
N PHE A 265 -12.12 -1.26 16.40
CA PHE A 265 -13.24 -2.21 16.45
C PHE A 265 -12.92 -3.35 17.43
N PRO A 266 -13.89 -3.90 18.18
CA PRO A 266 -13.60 -5.00 19.09
C PRO A 266 -12.90 -6.18 18.41
N GLY A 267 -11.69 -6.47 18.89
CA GLY A 267 -10.88 -7.58 18.41
C GLY A 267 -10.14 -7.30 17.11
N ASP A 268 -10.14 -6.08 16.59
CA ASP A 268 -9.27 -5.72 15.46
C ASP A 268 -7.78 -5.94 15.78
N LYS A 269 -6.97 -6.10 14.73
CA LYS A 269 -5.51 -6.20 14.86
C LYS A 269 -4.87 -4.99 14.21
N ALA A 270 -4.89 -3.85 14.91
CA ALA A 270 -4.22 -2.63 14.48
C ALA A 270 -2.70 -2.84 14.52
N ILE A 271 -2.07 -2.74 13.34
CA ILE A 271 -0.64 -2.93 13.19
C ILE A 271 -0.11 -1.87 12.25
N THR A 272 0.98 -1.24 12.69
CA THR A 272 1.89 -0.53 11.80
C THR A 272 3.29 -1.08 11.99
N PHE A 273 3.91 -1.56 10.91
CA PHE A 273 5.30 -2.00 10.94
C PHE A 273 6.18 -1.06 10.13
N VAL A 274 7.39 -0.84 10.63
CA VAL A 274 8.48 -0.15 9.94
C VAL A 274 9.59 -1.16 9.71
N HIS A 275 10.18 -1.16 8.52
CA HIS A 275 11.30 -2.03 8.21
C HIS A 275 12.48 -1.84 9.18
N GLY A 276 13.14 -2.96 9.53
CA GLY A 276 14.38 -2.96 10.30
C GLY A 276 14.24 -2.65 11.79
N ILE A 277 13.04 -2.38 12.31
CA ILE A 277 12.80 -2.18 13.75
C ILE A 277 12.40 -3.52 14.38
N PHE A 278 13.42 -4.30 14.74
CA PHE A 278 13.28 -5.58 15.43
C PHE A 278 13.59 -5.44 16.93
N ASP A 279 12.93 -6.27 17.74
CA ASP A 279 13.22 -6.42 19.16
C ASP A 279 12.98 -7.87 19.60
N ASP A 280 13.62 -8.30 20.70
CA ASP A 280 13.42 -9.66 21.25
C ASP A 280 12.70 -9.59 22.60
N MET A 281 11.85 -10.58 22.89
CA MET A 281 11.25 -10.75 24.20
C MET A 281 11.60 -12.12 24.78
N PRO A 282 11.75 -12.31 26.10
CA PRO A 282 12.18 -13.62 26.66
C PRO A 282 11.30 -14.82 26.29
N VAL A 283 10.06 -14.57 25.86
CA VAL A 283 9.06 -15.57 25.47
C VAL A 283 8.74 -15.55 23.96
N SER A 284 9.29 -14.60 23.21
CA SER A 284 9.13 -14.49 21.75
C SER A 284 10.49 -14.43 21.07
N PHE A 285 10.55 -14.86 19.83
CA PHE A 285 11.77 -14.72 19.05
C PHE A 285 11.89 -13.26 18.58
N THR A 286 13.01 -12.92 17.95
CA THR A 286 13.14 -11.63 17.26
C THR A 286 11.90 -11.40 16.38
N GLU A 287 11.33 -10.20 16.40
CA GLU A 287 10.18 -9.85 15.56
C GLU A 287 10.13 -8.36 15.25
N LEU A 288 9.51 -8.00 14.12
CA LEU A 288 9.21 -6.60 13.81
C LEU A 288 8.28 -6.03 14.88
N VAL A 289 8.62 -4.86 15.38
CA VAL A 289 7.88 -4.21 16.45
C VAL A 289 6.67 -3.46 15.90
N ASN A 290 5.49 -3.69 16.47
CA ASN A 290 4.31 -2.88 16.18
C ASN A 290 4.55 -1.45 16.67
N MET A 291 4.51 -0.50 15.75
CA MET A 291 4.75 0.91 16.02
C MET A 291 3.59 1.52 16.80
N PRO A 292 3.82 2.61 17.57
CA PRO A 292 2.73 3.37 18.17
C PRO A 292 1.64 3.69 17.15
N ASP A 293 0.39 3.37 17.51
CA ASP A 293 -0.73 3.43 16.60
C ASP A 293 -1.10 4.87 16.29
N TRP A 294 -1.00 5.23 15.01
CA TRP A 294 -1.30 6.54 14.50
C TRP A 294 -2.75 6.65 13.99
N LEU A 295 -3.51 5.57 13.93
CA LEU A 295 -4.91 5.64 13.51
C LEU A 295 -5.83 6.04 14.65
N ASP A 296 -5.40 5.83 15.90
CA ASP A 296 -6.14 6.14 17.13
C ASP A 296 -6.89 7.47 17.06
N THR A 297 -8.20 7.35 16.82
CA THR A 297 -9.12 8.46 16.61
C THR A 297 -10.46 8.14 17.23
N THR A 298 -10.89 8.90 18.24
CA THR A 298 -12.26 8.79 18.76
C THR A 298 -13.11 9.96 18.30
N ILE A 299 -14.31 9.65 17.78
CA ILE A 299 -15.30 10.63 17.33
C ILE A 299 -16.53 10.54 18.24
N TRP A 300 -17.01 11.65 18.76
CA TRP A 300 -18.24 11.74 19.52
C TRP A 300 -19.25 12.65 18.82
N VAL A 301 -20.50 12.20 18.77
CA VAL A 301 -21.67 12.96 18.30
C VAL A 301 -22.62 13.12 19.47
N ASP A 302 -22.86 14.36 19.90
CA ASP A 302 -23.66 14.69 21.10
C ASP A 302 -23.23 13.90 22.35
N GLY A 303 -21.91 13.64 22.48
CA GLY A 303 -21.31 12.87 23.57
C GLY A 303 -21.36 11.34 23.42
N ALA A 304 -22.01 10.80 22.39
CA ALA A 304 -21.99 9.36 22.10
C ALA A 304 -20.84 9.01 21.14
N PRO A 305 -19.97 8.02 21.45
CA PRO A 305 -18.87 7.65 20.58
C PRO A 305 -19.38 6.90 19.32
N PHE A 306 -18.88 7.30 18.16
CA PHE A 306 -19.05 6.57 16.90
C PHE A 306 -18.28 5.25 16.98
N ARG A 307 -18.98 4.13 16.73
CA ARG A 307 -18.39 2.80 16.54
C ARG A 307 -19.30 1.97 15.63
N LEU A 308 -18.73 1.03 14.86
CA LEU A 308 -19.54 0.17 13.97
C LEU A 308 -20.41 -0.86 14.70
N ASP A 309 -20.15 -1.14 15.97
CA ASP A 309 -20.94 -2.06 16.81
C ASP A 309 -21.83 -1.33 17.84
N ARG A 310 -21.96 0.01 17.74
CA ARG A 310 -22.87 0.83 18.57
C ARG A 310 -23.59 1.85 17.69
N GLY A 311 -24.80 2.25 18.09
CA GLY A 311 -25.65 3.09 17.24
C GLY A 311 -26.16 2.30 16.03
N GLU A 312 -26.53 3.00 14.95
CA GLU A 312 -27.05 2.38 13.73
C GLU A 312 -26.19 2.79 12.53
N VAL A 313 -25.56 1.82 11.87
CA VAL A 313 -24.84 2.01 10.61
C VAL A 313 -25.85 1.97 9.46
N LEU A 314 -26.11 3.13 8.85
CA LEU A 314 -27.06 3.28 7.75
C LEU A 314 -26.41 3.03 6.39
N HIS A 315 -25.10 3.26 6.27
CA HIS A 315 -24.32 3.02 5.06
C HIS A 315 -22.87 2.72 5.46
N PHE A 316 -22.23 1.80 4.74
CA PHE A 316 -20.81 1.50 4.85
C PHE A 316 -20.25 1.26 3.44
N TYR A 317 -19.11 1.86 3.16
CA TYR A 317 -18.37 1.61 1.94
C TYR A 317 -16.87 1.80 2.22
N ARG A 318 -16.03 0.89 1.73
CA ARG A 318 -14.58 0.99 1.81
C ARG A 318 -13.98 0.64 0.47
N GLN A 319 -13.00 1.41 0.03
CA GLN A 319 -12.29 1.15 -1.22
C GLN A 319 -10.80 1.48 -1.11
N MET A 320 -9.97 0.71 -1.82
CA MET A 320 -8.56 1.01 -2.03
C MET A 320 -8.30 1.17 -3.53
N ASP A 321 -7.87 2.36 -3.92
CA ASP A 321 -7.44 2.65 -5.28
C ASP A 321 -5.95 2.32 -5.41
N LEU A 322 -5.65 1.24 -6.15
CA LEU A 322 -4.30 0.74 -6.35
C LEU A 322 -3.45 1.70 -7.20
N ARG A 323 -4.08 2.55 -8.04
CA ARG A 323 -3.36 3.56 -8.85
C ARG A 323 -2.75 4.66 -8.00
N LEU A 324 -3.35 4.92 -6.84
CA LEU A 324 -3.01 6.06 -5.99
C LEU A 324 -2.44 5.64 -4.64
N GLY A 325 -2.56 4.35 -4.26
CA GLY A 325 -2.27 3.90 -2.91
C GLY A 325 -3.13 4.61 -1.86
N LEU A 326 -4.41 4.85 -2.18
CA LEU A 326 -5.35 5.60 -1.34
C LEU A 326 -6.44 4.67 -0.81
N LEU A 327 -6.54 4.55 0.51
CA LEU A 327 -7.66 3.88 1.18
C LEU A 327 -8.69 4.92 1.58
N ARG A 328 -9.94 4.68 1.18
CA ARG A 328 -11.08 5.52 1.53
C ARG A 328 -12.17 4.68 2.20
N ARG A 329 -12.82 5.25 3.21
CA ARG A 329 -13.99 4.67 3.86
C ARG A 329 -15.07 5.72 4.07
N ASP A 330 -16.30 5.38 3.73
CA ASP A 330 -17.49 6.20 3.92
C ASP A 330 -18.47 5.46 4.84
N VAL A 331 -18.97 6.15 5.86
CA VAL A 331 -19.93 5.60 6.83
C VAL A 331 -21.02 6.64 7.10
N ARG A 332 -22.28 6.26 6.91
CA ARG A 332 -23.42 7.04 7.44
C ARG A 332 -23.85 6.40 8.75
N TRP A 333 -23.81 7.17 9.83
CA TRP A 333 -24.10 6.66 11.17
C TRP A 333 -25.17 7.49 11.86
N ARG A 334 -26.12 6.82 12.49
CA ARG A 334 -27.11 7.44 13.38
C ARG A 334 -26.70 7.24 14.82
N ALA A 335 -26.46 8.36 15.49
CA ALA A 335 -26.16 8.41 16.92
C ALA A 335 -27.39 8.04 17.77
N PRO A 336 -27.21 7.60 19.02
CA PRO A 336 -28.30 7.40 19.97
C PRO A 336 -29.17 8.65 20.20
N SER A 337 -28.63 9.86 19.99
CA SER A 337 -29.40 11.12 20.05
C SER A 337 -30.37 11.31 18.87
N GLY A 338 -30.28 10.48 17.83
CA GLY A 338 -31.01 10.62 16.57
C GLY A 338 -30.28 11.47 15.51
N ALA A 339 -29.16 12.11 15.86
CA ALA A 339 -28.31 12.81 14.89
C ALA A 339 -27.72 11.81 13.88
N VAL A 340 -27.81 12.15 12.60
CA VAL A 340 -27.20 11.40 11.49
C VAL A 340 -25.98 12.17 11.02
N VAL A 341 -24.85 11.48 10.91
CA VAL A 341 -23.57 12.04 10.47
C VAL A 341 -23.00 11.19 9.35
N ASP A 342 -22.53 11.84 8.29
CA ASP A 342 -21.71 11.23 7.24
C ASP A 342 -20.24 11.39 7.60
N LEU A 343 -19.51 10.28 7.70
CA LEU A 343 -18.09 10.22 7.97
C LEU A 343 -17.35 9.70 6.73
N THR A 344 -16.38 10.48 6.23
CA THR A 344 -15.45 10.04 5.19
C THR A 344 -14.03 10.07 5.73
N PHE A 345 -13.33 8.95 5.62
CA PHE A 345 -11.93 8.77 5.95
C PHE A 345 -11.15 8.56 4.66
N SER A 346 -10.03 9.24 4.49
CA SER A 346 -9.12 9.06 3.35
C SER A 346 -7.70 9.06 3.85
N ARG A 347 -6.96 7.97 3.63
CA ARG A 347 -5.60 7.80 4.16
C ARG A 347 -4.65 7.11 3.21
N PHE A 348 -3.37 7.42 3.36
CA PHE A 348 -2.27 6.82 2.62
C PHE A 348 -0.94 6.96 3.38
N ALA A 349 0.02 6.09 3.05
CA ALA A 349 1.43 6.25 3.43
C ALA A 349 2.16 6.91 2.25
N SER A 350 2.76 8.08 2.44
CA SER A 350 3.31 8.91 1.36
C SER A 350 4.43 8.17 0.64
N TYR A 351 4.28 7.96 -0.66
CA TYR A 351 5.32 7.31 -1.48
C TYR A 351 6.54 8.21 -1.73
N THR A 352 6.40 9.54 -1.64
CA THR A 352 7.50 10.50 -1.87
C THR A 352 8.17 11.00 -0.60
N GLN A 353 7.52 10.82 0.55
CA GLN A 353 8.04 11.18 1.87
C GLN A 353 7.92 9.93 2.74
N GLU A 354 8.89 9.03 2.66
CA GLU A 354 8.76 7.65 3.15
C GLU A 354 8.44 7.55 4.65
N HIS A 355 8.84 8.55 5.44
CA HIS A 355 8.53 8.62 6.87
C HIS A 355 7.13 9.11 7.20
N VAL A 356 6.36 9.63 6.22
CA VAL A 356 5.12 10.38 6.44
C VAL A 356 3.88 9.61 5.96
N GLY A 357 2.82 9.62 6.75
CA GLY A 357 1.47 9.21 6.35
C GLY A 357 0.47 10.35 6.54
N ALA A 358 -0.70 10.21 5.92
CA ALA A 358 -1.75 11.21 5.97
C ALA A 358 -3.14 10.58 6.13
N LEU A 359 -4.00 11.23 6.91
CA LEU A 359 -5.40 10.89 7.12
C LEU A 359 -6.24 12.18 7.09
N ARG A 360 -7.26 12.21 6.24
CA ARG A 360 -8.30 13.24 6.23
C ARG A 360 -9.62 12.64 6.71
N ILE A 361 -10.28 13.35 7.62
CA ILE A 361 -11.59 13.00 8.17
C ILE A 361 -12.56 14.13 7.87
N LEU A 362 -13.67 13.79 7.22
CA LEU A 362 -14.78 14.70 6.97
C LEU A 362 -16.00 14.18 7.74
N ALA A 363 -16.56 15.01 8.61
CA ALA A 363 -17.75 14.70 9.38
C ALA A 363 -18.85 15.73 9.10
N THR A 364 -19.91 15.31 8.42
CA THR A 364 -21.03 16.17 8.00
C THR A 364 -22.28 15.88 8.81
N ALA A 365 -22.85 16.88 9.48
CA ALA A 365 -24.14 16.75 10.15
C ALA A 365 -25.26 16.71 9.11
N VAL A 366 -26.06 15.65 9.05
CA VAL A 366 -27.03 15.43 7.96
C VAL A 366 -28.40 16.01 8.30
N ASN A 367 -29.07 15.48 9.32
CA ASN A 367 -30.49 15.74 9.57
C ASN A 367 -30.78 16.85 10.59
N GLN A 368 -29.86 17.13 11.51
CA GLN A 368 -30.05 18.10 12.59
C GLN A 368 -28.72 18.71 13.04
N THR A 369 -28.78 19.73 13.89
CA THR A 369 -27.59 20.28 14.56
C THR A 369 -27.06 19.26 15.57
N CYS A 370 -25.75 19.06 15.61
CA CYS A 370 -25.08 18.21 16.60
C CYS A 370 -23.73 18.78 17.03
N ASP A 371 -23.30 18.41 18.23
CA ASP A 371 -21.96 18.69 18.72
C ASP A 371 -21.01 17.57 18.27
N LEU A 372 -20.00 17.91 17.47
CA LEU A 372 -18.93 16.99 17.08
C LEU A 372 -17.67 17.28 17.89
N THR A 373 -17.11 16.21 18.41
CA THR A 373 -15.78 16.20 19.03
C THR A 373 -14.97 15.07 18.43
N LEU A 374 -13.73 15.34 18.05
CA LEU A 374 -12.79 14.33 17.57
C LEU A 374 -11.49 14.47 18.35
N ALA A 375 -11.01 13.37 18.91
CA ALA A 375 -9.68 13.30 19.54
C ALA A 375 -8.84 12.30 18.77
N THR A 376 -7.70 12.73 18.24
CA THR A 376 -6.81 11.89 17.44
C THR A 376 -5.36 12.17 17.79
N GLY A 377 -4.53 11.14 17.83
CA GLY A 377 -3.12 11.32 18.17
C GLY A 377 -2.29 10.06 18.03
N ILE A 378 -1.50 9.73 19.05
CA ILE A 378 -0.63 8.56 19.04
C ILE A 378 -1.04 7.68 20.20
N ASN A 379 -1.25 6.39 19.98
CA ASN A 379 -1.37 5.41 21.06
C ASN A 379 -0.10 4.57 21.17
N GLY A 380 0.70 4.82 22.22
CA GLY A 380 1.93 4.09 22.51
C GLY A 380 1.72 2.74 23.21
N HIS A 381 0.51 2.42 23.66
CA HIS A 381 0.20 1.17 24.37
C HIS A 381 -0.13 0.04 23.38
N VAL A 382 0.79 -0.18 22.43
CA VAL A 382 0.70 -1.23 21.42
C VAL A 382 1.49 -2.47 21.84
N ALA A 383 1.06 -3.63 21.33
CA ALA A 383 1.70 -4.91 21.60
C ALA A 383 1.79 -5.75 20.32
N ASN A 384 2.78 -6.63 20.28
CA ASN A 384 2.81 -7.77 19.37
C ASN A 384 2.16 -8.95 20.09
N GLU A 385 0.91 -9.27 19.76
CA GLU A 385 0.19 -10.41 20.37
C GLU A 385 0.35 -10.47 21.91
N ASP A 386 0.03 -9.36 22.59
CA ASP A 386 0.15 -9.13 24.04
C ASP A 386 1.59 -8.92 24.59
N LEU A 387 2.61 -8.88 23.74
CA LEU A 387 3.99 -8.58 24.10
C LEU A 387 4.34 -7.10 23.84
N LEU A 388 4.69 -6.39 24.92
CA LEU A 388 5.04 -4.97 24.86
C LEU A 388 6.52 -4.79 24.49
N HIS A 389 6.83 -4.34 23.28
CA HIS A 389 8.21 -4.08 22.86
C HIS A 389 8.70 -2.66 23.15
N TRP A 390 7.79 -1.70 23.37
CA TRP A 390 8.15 -0.32 23.66
C TRP A 390 8.22 -0.03 25.16
N GLN A 391 9.26 0.69 25.56
CA GLN A 391 9.31 1.52 26.74
C GLN A 391 9.03 2.98 26.33
N LEU A 392 7.96 3.56 26.86
CA LEU A 392 7.60 4.95 26.62
C LEU A 392 8.48 5.86 27.50
N LEU A 393 9.12 6.86 26.89
CA LEU A 393 10.13 7.70 27.55
C LEU A 393 9.62 9.10 27.86
N ASP A 394 9.11 9.78 26.85
CA ASP A 394 8.65 11.17 26.95
C ASP A 394 7.58 11.45 25.89
N GLN A 395 6.79 12.49 26.11
CA GLN A 395 5.75 12.91 25.18
C GLN A 395 5.36 14.37 25.39
N ASP A 396 4.78 14.97 24.37
CA ASP A 396 4.09 16.25 24.52
C ASP A 396 2.95 16.39 23.51
N ALA A 397 2.03 17.30 23.80
CA ALA A 397 0.97 17.70 22.90
C ALA A 397 0.67 19.19 23.11
N ALA A 398 0.83 19.98 22.05
CA ALA A 398 0.56 21.42 22.05
C ALA A 398 0.26 21.91 20.63
N GLU A 399 -0.64 22.88 20.51
CA GLU A 399 -0.86 23.66 19.26
C GLU A 399 -1.05 22.82 18.00
N GLY A 400 -1.83 21.73 18.08
CA GLY A 400 -2.07 20.84 16.94
C GLY A 400 -0.95 19.85 16.65
N LEU A 401 0.15 19.86 17.40
CA LEU A 401 1.25 18.91 17.30
C LEU A 401 1.27 18.01 18.54
N ALA A 402 1.44 16.71 18.34
CA ALA A 402 1.72 15.75 19.41
C ALA A 402 2.88 14.84 19.02
N TRP A 403 3.68 14.41 19.99
CA TRP A 403 4.77 13.48 19.75
C TRP A 403 4.99 12.54 20.93
N LEU A 404 5.54 11.37 20.64
CA LEU A 404 5.85 10.30 21.59
C LEU A 404 7.26 9.78 21.32
N HIS A 405 8.12 9.83 22.33
CA HIS A 405 9.46 9.24 22.34
C HIS A 405 9.42 7.88 23.02
N SER A 406 9.88 6.86 22.32
CA SER A 406 9.89 5.47 22.78
C SER A 406 11.24 4.84 22.54
N ARG A 407 11.48 3.72 23.22
CA ARG A 407 12.67 2.89 23.04
C ARG A 407 12.31 1.42 23.12
N THR A 408 12.84 0.61 22.22
CA THR A 408 12.63 -0.84 22.27
C THR A 408 13.25 -1.41 23.55
N ARG A 409 12.61 -2.41 24.15
CA ARG A 409 12.97 -2.88 25.48
C ARG A 409 14.27 -3.67 25.51
N LYS A 410 14.52 -4.48 24.49
CA LYS A 410 15.69 -5.36 24.46
C LYS A 410 16.83 -4.77 23.66
N THR A 411 16.56 -4.28 22.45
CA THR A 411 17.59 -3.72 21.57
C THR A 411 17.96 -2.28 21.94
N GLY A 412 17.09 -1.58 22.68
CA GLY A 412 17.36 -0.22 23.14
C GLY A 412 17.32 0.83 22.02
N MET A 413 16.74 0.48 20.87
CA MET A 413 16.58 1.35 19.72
C MET A 413 15.60 2.47 20.05
N GLU A 414 16.05 3.72 19.93
CA GLU A 414 15.16 4.88 20.09
C GLU A 414 14.31 5.09 18.84
N GLY A 415 13.05 5.47 19.07
CA GLY A 415 12.12 5.86 18.02
C GLY A 415 11.21 6.98 18.49
N ALA A 416 10.75 7.79 17.55
CA ALA A 416 9.79 8.86 17.80
C ALA A 416 8.64 8.77 16.79
N THR A 417 7.46 9.10 17.28
CA THR A 417 6.25 9.26 16.48
C THR A 417 5.79 10.69 16.67
N ALA A 418 5.51 11.42 15.60
CA ALA A 418 4.92 12.75 15.66
C ALA A 418 3.66 12.79 14.82
N VAL A 419 2.68 13.59 15.25
CA VAL A 419 1.44 13.84 14.53
C VAL A 419 1.14 15.33 14.51
N ALA A 420 0.74 15.83 13.35
CA ALA A 420 0.28 17.20 13.15
C ALA A 420 -1.18 17.18 12.72
N VAL A 421 -2.02 17.95 13.40
CA VAL A 421 -3.47 17.99 13.24
C VAL A 421 -3.89 19.41 12.89
N THR A 422 -4.59 19.54 11.77
CA THR A 422 -5.22 20.78 11.33
C THR A 422 -6.72 20.56 11.16
N ALA A 423 -7.52 21.61 11.33
CA ALA A 423 -8.96 21.53 11.19
C ALA A 423 -9.52 22.75 10.46
N SER A 424 -10.75 22.61 9.94
CA SER A 424 -11.49 23.70 9.32
C SER A 424 -11.61 24.94 10.23
N PRO A 425 -11.75 26.16 9.68
CA PRO A 425 -11.93 27.37 10.48
C PRO A 425 -13.16 27.32 11.39
N GLY A 426 -13.04 27.90 12.58
CA GLY A 426 -14.11 27.90 13.59
C GLY A 426 -14.13 26.64 14.46
N THR A 427 -13.25 25.67 14.21
CA THR A 427 -13.04 24.52 15.08
C THR A 427 -12.13 24.88 16.26
N ALA A 428 -12.53 24.53 17.48
CA ALA A 428 -11.66 24.64 18.64
C ALA A 428 -10.63 23.50 18.61
N ILE A 429 -9.34 23.82 18.72
CA ILE A 429 -8.25 22.86 18.78
C ILE A 429 -7.58 22.96 20.14
N GLY A 430 -7.38 21.82 20.81
CA GLY A 430 -6.71 21.74 22.10
C GLY A 430 -5.93 20.44 22.24
N ALA A 431 -4.88 20.47 23.05
CA ALA A 431 -4.13 19.27 23.38
C ALA A 431 -4.81 18.49 24.52
N GLN A 432 -4.72 17.17 24.45
CA GLN A 432 -5.09 16.24 25.52
C GLN A 432 -3.92 15.28 25.74
N ASN A 433 -3.08 15.59 26.73
CA ASN A 433 -1.85 14.87 26.97
C ASN A 433 -2.07 13.72 27.99
N CYS A 434 -2.54 12.57 27.51
CA CYS A 434 -2.71 11.37 28.35
C CYS A 434 -1.40 10.55 28.35
N PRO A 435 -0.91 10.02 29.50
CA PRO A 435 0.34 9.24 29.53
C PRO A 435 0.34 8.04 28.57
N GLY A 436 1.35 7.99 27.71
CA GLY A 436 1.52 7.07 26.59
C GLY A 436 0.58 7.28 25.41
N GLN A 437 -0.30 8.27 25.46
CA GLN A 437 -1.30 8.55 24.44
C GLN A 437 -1.53 10.07 24.25
N PRO A 438 -0.56 10.82 23.71
CA PRO A 438 -0.73 12.24 23.44
C PRO A 438 -1.72 12.45 22.28
N LEU A 439 -2.76 13.25 22.51
CA LEU A 439 -3.88 13.47 21.58
C LEU A 439 -4.08 14.97 21.29
N ILE A 440 -4.62 15.25 20.11
CA ILE A 440 -5.19 16.55 19.75
C ILE A 440 -6.71 16.40 19.65
N LYS A 441 -7.42 17.26 20.38
CA LYS A 441 -8.86 17.36 20.40
C LYS A 441 -9.32 18.51 19.52
N THR A 442 -10.28 18.23 18.66
CA THR A 442 -11.01 19.18 17.84
C THR A 442 -12.48 19.14 18.24
N ALA A 443 -13.14 20.29 18.31
CA ALA A 443 -14.56 20.37 18.66
C ALA A 443 -15.27 21.50 17.93
N GLN A 444 -16.48 21.22 17.45
CA GLN A 444 -17.34 22.18 16.77
C GLN A 444 -18.81 21.75 16.82
N THR A 445 -19.70 22.70 17.07
CA THR A 445 -21.15 22.52 16.85
C THR A 445 -21.45 22.74 15.38
N LEU A 446 -22.07 21.76 14.73
CA LEU A 446 -22.42 21.80 13.31
C LEU A 446 -23.93 21.84 13.14
N ALA A 447 -24.43 22.82 12.38
CA ALA A 447 -25.80 22.80 11.89
C ALA A 447 -25.96 21.77 10.75
N SER A 448 -27.19 21.31 10.49
CA SER A 448 -27.48 20.40 9.37
C SER A 448 -26.96 20.94 8.03
N GLY A 449 -26.09 20.14 7.40
CA GLY A 449 -25.38 20.41 6.16
C GLY A 449 -23.95 20.96 6.35
N GLN A 450 -23.54 21.33 7.56
CA GLN A 450 -22.16 21.76 7.84
C GLN A 450 -21.23 20.57 8.01
N THR A 451 -19.96 20.77 7.66
CA THR A 451 -18.92 19.74 7.70
C THR A 451 -17.74 20.21 8.55
N LEU A 452 -17.23 19.32 9.40
CA LEU A 452 -15.93 19.45 10.06
C LEU A 452 -14.90 18.68 9.25
N GLN A 453 -13.84 19.35 8.81
CA GLN A 453 -12.67 18.71 8.22
C GLN A 453 -11.53 18.66 9.24
N VAL A 454 -10.90 17.50 9.41
CA VAL A 454 -9.68 17.31 10.20
C VAL A 454 -8.65 16.56 9.36
N ASP A 455 -7.48 17.16 9.18
CA ASP A 455 -6.35 16.52 8.53
C ASP A 455 -5.30 16.18 9.60
N LYS A 456 -4.87 14.92 9.60
CA LYS A 456 -3.83 14.38 10.46
C LYS A 456 -2.68 13.87 9.60
N LEU A 457 -1.48 14.40 9.85
CA LEU A 457 -0.25 13.87 9.30
C LEU A 457 0.51 13.14 10.41
N ILE A 458 1.17 12.05 10.06
CA ILE A 458 1.96 11.18 10.96
C ILE A 458 3.37 11.09 10.38
N SER A 459 4.38 11.05 11.24
CA SER A 459 5.74 10.65 10.89
C SER A 459 6.34 9.67 11.89
N TYR A 460 7.13 8.72 11.38
CA TYR A 460 8.00 7.85 12.18
C TYR A 460 9.46 8.17 11.93
N ALA A 461 10.25 8.31 13.01
CA ALA A 461 11.70 8.39 12.93
C ALA A 461 12.32 7.39 13.92
N ALA A 462 13.26 6.57 13.48
CA ALA A 462 14.02 5.69 14.36
C ALA A 462 15.50 6.05 14.33
N ALA A 463 16.24 5.70 15.40
CA ALA A 463 17.67 6.00 15.50
C ALA A 463 18.52 5.48 14.33
N ARG A 464 18.02 4.47 13.60
CA ARG A 464 18.64 3.94 12.38
C ARG A 464 18.50 4.87 11.16
N ASP A 465 17.51 5.74 11.17
CA ASP A 465 17.17 6.68 10.09
C ASP A 465 17.72 8.09 10.35
N VAL A 466 18.10 8.38 11.60
CA VAL A 466 18.43 9.73 12.05
C VAL A 466 19.59 10.33 11.27
N HIS A 467 19.35 11.51 10.68
CA HIS A 467 20.41 12.23 10.00
C HIS A 467 21.50 12.66 11.00
N PRO A 468 22.80 12.61 10.63
CA PRO A 468 23.90 12.98 11.52
C PRO A 468 23.81 14.40 12.10
N GLN A 469 22.96 15.26 11.54
CA GLN A 469 22.77 16.66 11.92
C GLN A 469 21.52 16.89 12.79
N ALA A 470 20.64 15.90 12.94
CA ALA A 470 19.43 16.02 13.75
C ALA A 470 19.78 16.08 15.25
N ALA A 471 19.03 16.90 15.99
CA ALA A 471 19.27 17.07 17.42
C ALA A 471 18.79 15.86 18.25
N SER A 472 17.71 15.20 17.82
CA SER A 472 17.19 13.95 18.38
C SER A 472 16.22 13.26 17.41
N VAL A 473 15.86 12.00 17.67
CA VAL A 473 14.78 11.29 16.95
C VAL A 473 13.46 12.07 16.99
N VAL A 474 13.18 12.78 18.08
CA VAL A 474 11.95 13.58 18.26
C VAL A 474 11.95 14.83 17.39
N SER A 475 13.08 15.53 17.28
CA SER A 475 13.16 16.70 16.40
C SER A 475 12.95 16.29 14.95
N GLU A 476 13.57 15.19 14.53
CA GLU A 476 13.49 14.69 13.16
C GLU A 476 12.08 14.26 12.76
N ALA A 477 11.38 13.51 13.64
CA ALA A 477 9.97 13.18 13.41
C ALA A 477 9.13 14.46 13.19
N ARG A 478 9.32 15.50 14.02
CA ARG A 478 8.59 16.76 13.85
C ARG A 478 8.96 17.49 12.57
N ASP A 479 10.22 17.46 12.17
CA ASP A 479 10.72 18.13 10.97
C ASP A 479 10.15 17.49 9.70
N TYR A 480 9.92 16.17 9.67
CA TYR A 480 9.25 15.50 8.54
C TYR A 480 7.83 16.01 8.27
N LEU A 481 7.14 16.52 9.30
CA LEU A 481 5.78 17.07 9.17
C LEU A 481 5.77 18.56 8.83
N HIS A 482 6.90 19.24 8.94
CA HIS A 482 6.97 20.68 8.77
C HIS A 482 6.63 21.08 7.33
N ASN A 483 5.74 22.08 7.17
CA ASN A 483 5.22 22.58 5.89
C ASN A 483 4.52 21.55 4.99
N GLN A 484 4.17 20.36 5.52
CA GLN A 484 3.40 19.37 4.78
C GLN A 484 1.89 19.65 4.88
N THR A 485 1.15 19.28 3.84
CA THR A 485 -0.32 19.30 3.84
C THR A 485 -0.84 18.04 3.18
N PHE A 486 -2.06 17.62 3.53
CA PHE A 486 -2.69 16.43 2.94
C PHE A 486 -2.74 16.52 1.41
N ASP A 487 -3.17 17.66 0.87
CA ASP A 487 -3.35 17.83 -0.58
C ASP A 487 -2.02 17.84 -1.34
N ALA A 488 -0.96 18.45 -0.79
CA ALA A 488 0.36 18.43 -1.39
C ALA A 488 0.97 17.02 -1.40
N LEU A 489 0.82 16.28 -0.29
CA LEU A 489 1.26 14.88 -0.19
C LEU A 489 0.51 13.97 -1.16
N LEU A 490 -0.82 14.16 -1.30
CA LEU A 490 -1.64 13.37 -2.22
C LEU A 490 -1.25 13.61 -3.68
N ALA A 491 -1.02 14.86 -4.08
CA ALA A 491 -0.59 15.20 -5.43
C ALA A 491 0.79 14.59 -5.76
N ALA A 492 1.75 14.71 -4.84
CA ALA A 492 3.08 14.13 -5.00
C ALA A 492 3.03 12.60 -5.09
N GLN A 493 2.22 11.97 -4.25
CA GLN A 493 2.01 10.53 -4.27
C GLN A 493 1.36 10.04 -5.57
N ALA A 494 0.31 10.71 -6.06
CA ALA A 494 -0.36 10.32 -7.31
C ALA A 494 0.63 10.30 -8.49
N ALA A 495 1.48 11.33 -8.58
CA ALA A 495 2.54 11.40 -9.59
C ALA A 495 3.60 10.29 -9.42
N ALA A 496 3.94 9.92 -8.19
CA ALA A 496 4.89 8.84 -7.93
C ALA A 496 4.33 7.46 -8.30
N TRP A 497 3.09 7.16 -7.93
CA TRP A 497 2.46 5.90 -8.32
C TRP A 497 2.25 5.78 -9.82
N GLU A 498 1.95 6.87 -10.52
CA GLU A 498 1.88 6.87 -11.99
C GLU A 498 3.20 6.38 -12.62
N GLN A 499 4.34 6.81 -12.07
CA GLN A 499 5.66 6.35 -12.53
C GLN A 499 5.92 4.88 -12.19
N VAL A 500 5.53 4.43 -10.99
CA VAL A 500 5.65 3.02 -10.57
C VAL A 500 4.86 2.11 -11.51
N TRP A 501 3.60 2.45 -11.79
CA TRP A 501 2.73 1.70 -12.68
C TRP A 501 3.19 1.75 -14.14
N ALA A 502 3.66 2.90 -14.61
CA ALA A 502 4.21 3.02 -15.97
C ALA A 502 5.41 2.08 -16.20
N ALA A 503 6.22 1.82 -15.16
CA ALA A 503 7.36 0.92 -15.24
C ALA A 503 7.02 -0.56 -15.03
N SER A 504 5.84 -0.88 -14.45
CA SER A 504 5.63 -2.19 -13.82
C SER A 504 4.25 -2.82 -14.02
N ASP A 505 3.27 -2.13 -14.59
CA ASP A 505 1.93 -2.68 -14.82
C ASP A 505 1.95 -3.83 -15.83
N VAL A 506 1.09 -4.81 -15.61
CA VAL A 506 0.90 -5.96 -16.50
C VAL A 506 -0.55 -5.95 -16.96
N ILE A 507 -0.76 -5.75 -18.27
CA ILE A 507 -2.10 -5.66 -18.87
C ILE A 507 -2.56 -7.05 -19.30
N ILE A 508 -3.71 -7.49 -18.78
CA ILE A 508 -4.38 -8.74 -19.12
C ILE A 508 -5.70 -8.41 -19.81
N GLU A 509 -5.76 -8.67 -21.11
CA GLU A 509 -6.97 -8.46 -21.90
C GLU A 509 -7.93 -9.66 -21.79
N GLY A 510 -9.23 -9.39 -21.69
CA GLY A 510 -10.27 -10.43 -21.68
C GLY A 510 -10.58 -11.06 -20.32
N ASP A 511 -9.80 -10.76 -19.27
CA ASP A 511 -10.04 -11.25 -17.90
C ASP A 511 -9.86 -10.13 -16.85
N PRO A 512 -10.94 -9.38 -16.52
CA PRO A 512 -10.89 -8.30 -15.53
C PRO A 512 -10.57 -8.76 -14.10
N GLU A 513 -10.90 -10.01 -13.75
CA GLU A 513 -10.62 -10.56 -12.42
C GLU A 513 -9.12 -10.85 -12.28
N ALA A 514 -8.53 -11.51 -13.27
CA ALA A 514 -7.08 -11.70 -13.32
C ALA A 514 -6.33 -10.37 -13.36
N GLN A 515 -6.83 -9.38 -14.11
CA GLN A 515 -6.22 -8.05 -14.17
C GLN A 515 -6.17 -7.37 -12.80
N LEU A 516 -7.30 -7.36 -12.07
CA LEU A 516 -7.35 -6.80 -10.71
C LEU A 516 -6.46 -7.58 -9.75
N ALA A 517 -6.49 -8.92 -9.82
CA ALA A 517 -5.68 -9.78 -8.96
C ALA A 517 -4.19 -9.53 -9.17
N THR A 518 -3.72 -9.42 -10.42
CA THR A 518 -2.32 -9.11 -10.73
C THR A 518 -1.94 -7.74 -10.18
N ARG A 519 -2.72 -6.69 -10.46
CA ARG A 519 -2.45 -5.34 -9.93
C ARG A 519 -2.46 -5.29 -8.40
N PHE A 520 -3.36 -6.02 -7.75
CA PHE A 520 -3.39 -6.12 -6.29
C PHE A 520 -2.10 -6.73 -5.74
N ASN A 521 -1.63 -7.84 -6.32
CA ASN A 521 -0.38 -8.48 -5.92
C ASN A 521 0.82 -7.53 -6.12
N LEU A 522 0.90 -6.86 -7.28
CA LEU A 522 1.96 -5.89 -7.56
C LEU A 522 1.93 -4.71 -6.59
N PHE A 523 0.75 -4.16 -6.29
CA PHE A 523 0.59 -3.09 -5.32
C PHE A 523 1.12 -3.50 -3.94
N GLN A 524 0.76 -4.69 -3.44
CA GLN A 524 1.22 -5.17 -2.14
C GLN A 524 2.74 -5.41 -2.09
N LEU A 525 3.37 -5.78 -3.22
CA LEU A 525 4.83 -5.81 -3.32
C LEU A 525 5.42 -4.41 -3.19
N PHE A 526 4.90 -3.42 -3.93
CA PHE A 526 5.38 -2.04 -3.86
C PHE A 526 5.15 -1.38 -2.51
N ALA A 527 4.05 -1.70 -1.83
CA ALA A 527 3.73 -1.19 -0.49
C ALA A 527 4.79 -1.57 0.55
N ALA A 528 5.52 -2.66 0.35
CA ALA A 528 6.55 -3.15 1.26
C ALA A 528 7.98 -3.07 0.70
N ALA A 529 8.17 -2.62 -0.54
CA ALA A 529 9.46 -2.63 -1.23
C ALA A 529 10.37 -1.47 -0.79
N PRO A 530 11.56 -1.73 -0.23
CA PRO A 530 12.44 -0.67 0.28
C PRO A 530 13.07 0.16 -0.85
N GLN A 531 12.57 1.38 -1.02
CA GLN A 531 13.01 2.29 -2.10
C GLN A 531 14.39 2.89 -1.84
N HIS A 532 14.69 3.20 -0.57
CA HIS A 532 15.84 4.03 -0.19
C HIS A 532 16.73 3.39 0.88
N ASP A 533 16.40 2.19 1.34
CA ASP A 533 17.10 1.49 2.42
C ASP A 533 17.67 0.16 1.93
N ASP A 534 18.99 0.06 1.88
CA ASP A 534 19.72 -1.14 1.47
C ASP A 534 19.99 -2.12 2.61
N ARG A 535 19.52 -1.82 3.84
CA ARG A 535 19.73 -2.65 5.05
C ARG A 535 18.50 -3.44 5.45
N VAL A 536 17.45 -3.44 4.64
CA VAL A 536 16.19 -4.15 4.89
C VAL A 536 15.72 -4.84 3.62
N SER A 537 14.82 -5.81 3.77
CA SER A 537 14.24 -6.53 2.65
C SER A 537 12.82 -6.98 2.98
N ILE A 538 12.12 -7.54 2.00
CA ILE A 538 10.70 -7.90 2.12
C ILE A 538 10.57 -9.25 2.83
N GLY A 539 9.90 -9.27 3.99
CA GLY A 539 9.59 -10.50 4.71
C GLY A 539 8.43 -11.32 4.13
N ALA A 540 8.24 -12.55 4.59
CA ALA A 540 7.28 -13.51 4.01
C ALA A 540 5.80 -13.08 4.04
N LYS A 541 5.41 -12.19 4.96
CA LYS A 541 4.10 -11.54 4.99
C LYS A 541 4.17 -10.05 4.71
N THR A 542 5.18 -9.62 3.96
CA THR A 542 5.49 -8.21 3.72
C THR A 542 5.54 -7.45 5.05
N LEU A 543 4.79 -6.37 5.19
CA LEU A 543 4.55 -5.64 6.44
C LEU A 543 3.08 -5.73 6.88
N SER A 544 2.36 -6.77 6.43
CA SER A 544 0.90 -6.86 6.53
C SER A 544 0.37 -7.56 7.80
N GLY A 545 1.21 -8.20 8.61
CA GLY A 545 0.78 -8.83 9.87
C GLY A 545 1.85 -9.67 10.58
N TYR A 546 1.48 -10.23 11.74
CA TYR A 546 2.40 -10.96 12.63
C TYR A 546 2.98 -12.27 12.08
N GLY A 547 2.37 -12.83 11.02
CA GLY A 547 2.82 -14.09 10.44
C GLY A 547 4.28 -14.01 10.01
N TYR A 548 5.08 -14.98 10.44
CA TYR A 548 6.54 -15.03 10.22
C TYR A 548 7.31 -13.80 10.71
N ARG A 549 6.74 -12.98 11.61
CA ARG A 549 7.44 -11.95 12.40
C ARG A 549 8.21 -10.88 11.61
N GLY A 550 7.91 -10.74 10.32
CA GLY A 550 8.66 -9.84 9.42
C GLY A 550 10.02 -10.40 8.98
N HIS A 551 10.28 -11.69 9.17
CA HIS A 551 11.52 -12.33 8.77
C HIS A 551 11.62 -12.48 7.25
N VAL A 552 12.84 -12.37 6.75
CA VAL A 552 13.21 -12.50 5.34
C VAL A 552 13.66 -13.94 5.09
N PHE A 553 13.02 -14.58 4.10
CA PHE A 553 13.23 -15.97 3.70
C PHE A 553 13.77 -16.00 2.26
N TRP A 554 14.02 -17.19 1.73
CA TRP A 554 14.30 -17.41 0.31
C TRP A 554 13.18 -16.95 -0.64
N ASP A 555 11.93 -16.82 -0.13
CA ASP A 555 10.79 -16.20 -0.80
C ASP A 555 11.18 -14.90 -1.50
N THR A 556 11.97 -14.08 -0.79
CA THR A 556 12.47 -12.80 -1.25
C THR A 556 13.30 -12.95 -2.52
N GLU A 557 14.29 -13.84 -2.51
CA GLU A 557 15.22 -14.00 -3.62
C GLU A 557 14.65 -14.77 -4.82
N ILE A 558 13.82 -15.78 -4.58
CA ILE A 558 13.31 -16.66 -5.64
C ILE A 558 11.98 -16.18 -6.23
N PHE A 559 11.10 -15.56 -5.44
CA PHE A 559 9.75 -15.20 -5.88
C PHE A 559 9.59 -13.70 -6.12
N ILE A 560 10.20 -12.86 -5.28
CA ILE A 560 9.96 -11.40 -5.30
C ILE A 560 11.03 -10.67 -6.12
N LEU A 561 12.30 -10.97 -5.89
CA LEU A 561 13.43 -10.29 -6.54
C LEU A 561 13.41 -10.33 -8.08
N PRO A 562 12.96 -11.42 -8.75
CA PRO A 562 12.91 -11.44 -10.21
C PRO A 562 12.06 -10.31 -10.78
N PHE A 563 10.88 -10.04 -10.19
CA PHE A 563 10.02 -8.95 -10.62
C PHE A 563 10.75 -7.60 -10.58
N PHE A 564 11.33 -7.24 -9.43
CA PHE A 564 12.06 -5.98 -9.28
C PHE A 564 13.32 -5.92 -10.15
N SER A 565 13.99 -7.04 -10.41
CA SER A 565 15.16 -7.06 -11.28
C SER A 565 14.82 -6.62 -12.71
N TYR A 566 13.60 -6.93 -13.19
CA TYR A 566 13.13 -6.53 -14.53
C TYR A 566 12.46 -5.15 -14.56
N THR A 567 11.76 -4.74 -13.50
CA THR A 567 10.93 -3.52 -13.51
C THR A 567 11.54 -2.35 -12.75
N GLN A 568 12.24 -2.60 -11.64
CA GLN A 568 12.82 -1.59 -10.75
C GLN A 568 14.17 -2.06 -10.16
N PRO A 569 15.25 -2.13 -10.97
CA PRO A 569 16.52 -2.74 -10.56
C PRO A 569 17.15 -2.16 -9.28
N HIS A 570 16.92 -0.88 -8.97
CA HIS A 570 17.45 -0.28 -7.74
C HIS A 570 16.85 -0.91 -6.48
N ILE A 571 15.58 -1.30 -6.50
CA ILE A 571 14.93 -2.01 -5.38
C ILE A 571 15.54 -3.40 -5.22
N ALA A 572 15.69 -4.14 -6.32
CA ALA A 572 16.34 -5.45 -6.29
C ALA A 572 17.77 -5.36 -5.74
N ARG A 573 18.50 -4.31 -6.12
CA ARG A 573 19.83 -4.01 -5.60
C ARG A 573 19.83 -3.77 -4.08
N ASN A 574 18.89 -2.98 -3.56
CA ASN A 574 18.74 -2.75 -2.12
C ASN A 574 18.47 -4.06 -1.36
N MET A 575 17.55 -4.88 -1.87
CA MET A 575 17.21 -6.18 -1.28
C MET A 575 18.40 -7.15 -1.26
N LEU A 576 19.25 -7.14 -2.28
CA LEU A 576 20.50 -7.93 -2.29
C LEU A 576 21.58 -7.35 -1.38
N LEU A 577 21.67 -6.02 -1.26
CA LEU A 577 22.59 -5.38 -0.31
C LEU A 577 22.22 -5.67 1.14
N TYR A 578 20.94 -5.89 1.45
CA TYR A 578 20.53 -6.43 2.75
C TYR A 578 21.25 -7.76 3.05
N ARG A 579 21.31 -8.67 2.08
CA ARG A 579 22.05 -9.94 2.20
C ARG A 579 23.55 -9.71 2.37
N TYR A 580 24.13 -8.68 1.74
CA TYR A 580 25.51 -8.31 1.96
C TYR A 580 25.76 -7.78 3.39
N HIS A 581 24.89 -6.89 3.89
CA HIS A 581 25.00 -6.35 5.24
C HIS A 581 24.77 -7.40 6.34
N THR A 582 24.05 -8.47 6.03
CA THR A 582 23.79 -9.61 6.91
C THR A 582 24.78 -10.76 6.74
N LEU A 583 25.77 -10.66 5.83
CA LEU A 583 26.77 -11.71 5.56
C LEU A 583 27.57 -12.10 6.79
N ALA A 584 27.82 -11.16 7.72
CA ALA A 584 28.50 -11.47 8.98
C ALA A 584 27.70 -12.45 9.86
N GLY A 585 26.37 -12.37 9.86
CA GLY A 585 25.50 -13.33 10.54
C GLY A 585 25.56 -14.72 9.90
N ALA A 586 25.58 -14.76 8.56
CA ALA A 586 25.74 -16.01 7.81
C ALA A 586 27.07 -16.72 8.10
N ARG A 587 28.17 -15.97 8.20
CA ARG A 587 29.49 -16.50 8.62
C ARG A 587 29.46 -17.07 10.04
N ARG A 588 28.81 -16.37 10.97
CA ARG A 588 28.65 -16.87 12.36
C ARG A 588 27.83 -18.16 12.39
N LYS A 589 26.76 -18.26 11.59
CA LYS A 589 25.94 -19.48 11.48
C LYS A 589 26.78 -20.66 10.96
N ALA A 590 27.50 -20.50 9.85
CA ALA A 590 28.37 -21.54 9.30
C ALA A 590 29.38 -22.04 10.36
N ALA A 591 30.10 -21.11 11.01
CA ALA A 591 31.09 -21.45 12.03
C ALA A 591 30.47 -22.16 13.25
N ARG A 592 29.29 -21.71 13.74
CA ARG A 592 28.56 -22.38 14.83
C ARG A 592 28.17 -23.81 14.48
N ASN A 593 27.88 -24.05 13.20
CA ASN A 593 27.50 -25.35 12.67
C ASN A 593 28.70 -26.22 12.25
N GLY A 594 29.94 -25.73 12.45
CA GLY A 594 31.16 -26.46 12.10
C GLY A 594 31.53 -26.43 10.61
N TYR A 595 30.97 -25.48 9.85
CA TYR A 595 31.24 -25.28 8.43
C TYR A 595 32.08 -24.02 8.18
N ASP A 596 32.71 -23.97 7.02
CA ASP A 596 33.43 -22.79 6.54
C ASP A 596 32.51 -21.84 5.77
N GLY A 597 33.00 -20.64 5.46
CA GLY A 597 32.30 -19.69 4.60
C GLY A 597 31.08 -19.05 5.24
N ALA A 598 30.05 -18.80 4.42
CA ALA A 598 28.80 -18.19 4.85
C ALA A 598 27.60 -19.12 4.61
N GLN A 599 26.81 -19.36 5.67
CA GLN A 599 25.55 -20.09 5.62
C GLN A 599 24.43 -19.12 6.01
N TYR A 600 23.61 -18.67 5.06
CA TYR A 600 22.54 -17.72 5.36
C TYR A 600 21.52 -18.32 6.35
N ALA A 601 20.95 -17.44 7.18
CA ALA A 601 19.82 -17.77 8.05
C ALA A 601 18.60 -18.15 7.21
N TRP A 602 17.83 -19.15 7.64
CA TRP A 602 16.56 -19.52 7.02
C TRP A 602 15.54 -18.40 7.22
N GLU A 603 15.41 -17.94 8.47
CA GLU A 603 14.71 -16.73 8.84
C GLU A 603 15.74 -15.68 9.22
N SER A 604 15.80 -14.59 8.45
CA SER A 604 16.74 -13.50 8.68
C SER A 604 16.02 -12.25 9.15
N ALA A 605 16.59 -11.59 10.16
CA ALA A 605 16.14 -10.30 10.70
C ALA A 605 17.26 -9.24 10.59
N ALA A 606 17.49 -8.43 11.64
CA ALA A 606 18.39 -7.28 11.58
C ALA A 606 19.89 -7.62 11.41
N THR A 607 20.39 -8.70 12.02
CA THR A 607 21.84 -9.00 12.08
C THR A 607 22.31 -10.07 11.10
N GLY A 608 21.36 -10.77 10.46
CA GLY A 608 21.63 -11.98 9.68
C GLY A 608 21.90 -13.24 10.50
N ASP A 609 21.83 -13.19 11.83
CA ASP A 609 21.82 -14.40 12.63
C ASP A 609 20.50 -15.16 12.42
N GLU A 610 20.55 -16.48 12.63
CA GLU A 610 19.37 -17.33 12.55
C GLU A 610 18.36 -16.94 13.63
N VAL A 611 17.15 -16.58 13.20
CA VAL A 611 16.03 -16.25 14.10
C VAL A 611 14.85 -17.23 13.96
N THR A 612 15.01 -18.29 13.15
CA THR A 612 14.03 -19.36 13.06
C THR A 612 13.79 -19.95 14.45
N PRO A 613 12.54 -20.02 14.91
CA PRO A 613 12.20 -20.67 16.17
C PRO A 613 12.62 -22.13 16.15
N PRO A 614 13.38 -22.64 17.13
CA PRO A 614 13.59 -24.07 17.22
C PRO A 614 12.31 -24.81 17.60
N TRP A 615 11.36 -24.15 18.28
CA TRP A 615 10.11 -24.73 18.74
C TRP A 615 8.93 -23.78 18.54
N VAL A 616 7.79 -24.33 18.12
CA VAL A 616 6.50 -23.61 18.04
C VAL A 616 5.39 -24.44 18.70
N PRO A 617 4.33 -23.80 19.23
CA PRO A 617 3.16 -24.52 19.74
C PRO A 617 2.49 -25.38 18.65
N HIS A 618 2.05 -26.58 19.01
CA HIS A 618 1.31 -27.45 18.09
C HIS A 618 -0.06 -26.83 17.77
N PHE A 619 -0.45 -26.83 16.49
CA PHE A 619 -1.65 -26.13 16.01
C PHE A 619 -2.96 -26.64 16.66
N ALA A 620 -3.05 -27.94 16.97
CA ALA A 620 -4.24 -28.55 17.60
C ALA A 620 -4.21 -28.52 19.15
N ASP A 621 -3.01 -28.42 19.73
CA ASP A 621 -2.82 -28.40 21.19
C ASP A 621 -1.63 -27.48 21.51
N PRO A 622 -1.88 -26.18 21.79
CA PRO A 622 -0.82 -25.21 22.05
C PRO A 622 0.02 -25.50 23.30
N THR A 623 -0.33 -26.51 24.11
CA THR A 623 0.49 -26.95 25.25
C THR A 623 1.64 -27.88 24.84
N LEU A 624 1.57 -28.44 23.63
CA LEU A 624 2.62 -29.24 23.04
C LEU A 624 3.52 -28.36 22.15
N LEU A 625 4.80 -28.69 22.11
CA LEU A 625 5.78 -28.01 21.25
C LEU A 625 6.20 -28.93 20.10
N VAL A 626 6.27 -28.37 18.90
CA VAL A 626 6.79 -28.99 17.69
C VAL A 626 8.18 -28.43 17.41
N ARG A 627 9.13 -29.33 17.15
CA ARG A 627 10.49 -28.96 16.72
C ARG A 627 10.44 -28.47 15.27
N VAL A 628 11.01 -27.30 15.00
CA VAL A 628 11.08 -26.72 13.66
C VAL A 628 12.52 -26.78 13.15
N TRP A 629 12.80 -27.71 12.25
CA TRP A 629 14.15 -28.01 11.78
C TRP A 629 14.67 -27.11 10.66
N THR A 630 13.82 -26.25 10.09
CA THR A 630 14.15 -25.48 8.88
C THR A 630 15.37 -24.56 9.07
N GLY A 631 15.49 -23.90 10.23
CA GLY A 631 16.65 -23.08 10.59
C GLY A 631 17.98 -23.85 10.63
N ASP A 632 17.91 -25.14 10.96
CA ASP A 632 19.07 -26.01 11.11
C ASP A 632 19.48 -26.65 9.77
N ILE A 633 18.52 -27.24 9.07
CA ILE A 633 18.80 -28.18 7.97
C ILE A 633 18.14 -27.84 6.62
N GLN A 634 17.37 -26.74 6.51
CA GLN A 634 16.88 -26.24 5.22
C GLN A 634 17.90 -25.26 4.59
N ILE A 635 19.00 -25.84 4.13
CA ILE A 635 20.23 -25.10 3.85
C ILE A 635 20.33 -24.52 2.43
N HIS A 636 19.36 -24.82 1.56
CA HIS A 636 19.37 -24.39 0.15
C HIS A 636 19.37 -22.86 -0.02
N ILE A 637 18.87 -22.11 0.97
CA ILE A 637 18.82 -20.63 0.97
C ILE A 637 20.16 -19.97 0.62
N SER A 638 21.29 -20.56 0.99
CA SER A 638 22.60 -19.97 0.68
C SER A 638 22.91 -20.03 -0.83
N ALA A 639 22.41 -21.04 -1.54
CA ALA A 639 22.52 -21.12 -2.98
C ALA A 639 21.42 -20.31 -3.69
N ASP A 640 20.23 -20.19 -3.10
CA ASP A 640 19.14 -19.36 -3.63
C ASP A 640 19.55 -17.87 -3.69
N VAL A 641 20.21 -17.38 -2.63
CA VAL A 641 20.75 -16.01 -2.61
C VAL A 641 21.79 -15.82 -3.72
N ALA A 642 22.70 -16.78 -3.90
CA ALA A 642 23.68 -16.74 -4.98
C ALA A 642 23.03 -16.80 -6.37
N TYR A 643 21.96 -17.59 -6.53
CA TYR A 643 21.14 -17.64 -7.73
C TYR A 643 20.55 -16.28 -8.06
N ALA A 644 19.92 -15.63 -7.08
CA ALA A 644 19.29 -14.34 -7.27
C ALA A 644 20.32 -13.22 -7.56
N ILE A 645 21.49 -13.22 -6.91
CA ILE A 645 22.61 -12.32 -7.23
C ILE A 645 23.04 -12.50 -8.69
N HIS A 646 23.21 -13.75 -9.14
CA HIS A 646 23.62 -14.04 -10.50
C HIS A 646 22.56 -13.59 -11.51
N GLN A 647 21.27 -13.87 -11.27
CA GLN A 647 20.17 -13.43 -12.14
C GLN A 647 20.09 -11.90 -12.22
N TYR A 648 20.13 -11.20 -11.08
CA TYR A 648 20.16 -9.74 -11.04
C TYR A 648 21.29 -9.18 -11.90
N TRP A 649 22.50 -9.72 -11.76
CA TRP A 649 23.66 -9.26 -12.53
C TRP A 649 23.49 -9.54 -14.04
N GLN A 650 22.96 -10.70 -14.42
CA GLN A 650 22.70 -11.03 -15.83
C GLN A 650 21.63 -10.12 -16.45
N ILE A 651 20.60 -9.74 -15.69
CA ILE A 651 19.51 -8.87 -16.16
C ILE A 651 19.98 -7.41 -16.29
N THR A 652 20.73 -6.92 -15.30
CA THR A 652 21.03 -5.49 -15.17
C THR A 652 22.39 -5.10 -15.76
N GLY A 653 23.34 -6.03 -15.85
CA GLY A 653 24.73 -5.74 -16.19
C GLY A 653 25.47 -4.89 -15.14
N ASP A 654 25.00 -4.86 -13.89
CA ASP A 654 25.60 -4.08 -12.80
C ASP A 654 26.93 -4.70 -12.29
N ASP A 655 27.98 -4.54 -13.09
CA ASP A 655 29.34 -5.00 -12.78
C ASP A 655 29.90 -4.36 -11.51
N ALA A 656 29.48 -3.14 -11.18
CA ALA A 656 29.92 -2.45 -9.96
C ALA A 656 29.38 -3.16 -8.72
N PHE A 657 28.08 -3.47 -8.69
CA PHE A 657 27.49 -4.28 -7.63
C PHE A 657 28.14 -5.66 -7.54
N MET A 658 28.32 -6.32 -8.69
CA MET A 658 28.88 -7.67 -8.72
C MET A 658 30.33 -7.68 -8.23
N ARG A 659 31.14 -6.70 -8.62
CA ARG A 659 32.53 -6.54 -8.15
C ARG A 659 32.58 -6.25 -6.66
N ASP A 660 31.80 -5.29 -6.18
CA ASP A 660 31.96 -4.74 -4.83
C ASP A 660 31.29 -5.60 -3.75
N TYR A 661 30.19 -6.29 -4.08
CA TYR A 661 29.34 -7.01 -3.14
C TYR A 661 29.02 -8.44 -3.59
N GLY A 662 28.49 -8.60 -4.81
CA GLY A 662 27.93 -9.88 -5.29
C GLY A 662 28.94 -11.03 -5.31
N ALA A 663 30.17 -10.75 -5.76
CA ALA A 663 31.22 -11.77 -5.85
C ALA A 663 31.72 -12.24 -4.48
N GLU A 664 31.77 -11.36 -3.46
CA GLU A 664 32.11 -11.79 -2.10
C GLU A 664 31.05 -12.76 -1.58
N MET A 665 29.77 -12.42 -1.71
CA MET A 665 28.67 -13.27 -1.25
C MET A 665 28.68 -14.64 -1.95
N ILE A 666 28.80 -14.68 -3.28
CA ILE A 666 28.84 -15.93 -4.06
C ILE A 666 30.05 -16.80 -3.68
N LEU A 667 31.24 -16.20 -3.59
CA LEU A 667 32.45 -16.98 -3.27
C LEU A 667 32.43 -17.52 -1.83
N ASP A 668 31.93 -16.73 -0.88
CA ASP A 668 31.91 -17.09 0.54
C ASP A 668 30.83 -18.13 0.86
N THR A 669 29.66 -18.04 0.22
CA THR A 669 28.63 -19.08 0.31
C THR A 669 28.99 -20.35 -0.47
N ALA A 670 29.80 -20.26 -1.54
CA ALA A 670 30.40 -21.42 -2.18
C ALA A 670 31.41 -22.16 -1.28
N ARG A 671 32.15 -21.44 -0.41
CA ARG A 671 32.98 -22.08 0.63
C ARG A 671 32.16 -22.94 1.58
N PHE A 672 30.97 -22.46 1.97
CA PHE A 672 30.04 -23.25 2.78
C PHE A 672 29.70 -24.57 2.09
N TRP A 673 29.26 -24.55 0.83
CA TRP A 673 28.95 -25.78 0.09
C TRP A 673 30.15 -26.72 -0.02
N GLY A 674 31.34 -26.18 -0.29
CA GLY A 674 32.57 -26.98 -0.32
C GLY A 674 32.89 -27.67 1.02
N SER A 675 32.57 -27.03 2.15
CA SER A 675 32.75 -27.62 3.49
C SER A 675 31.60 -28.52 3.95
N ARG A 676 30.38 -28.29 3.41
CA ARG A 676 29.14 -28.98 3.81
C ARG A 676 29.03 -30.38 3.21
N VAL A 677 29.58 -30.59 2.02
CA VAL A 677 29.52 -31.89 1.34
C VAL A 677 30.29 -32.97 2.09
N GLU A 678 29.73 -34.16 2.09
CA GLU A 678 30.31 -35.35 2.71
C GLU A 678 30.93 -36.22 1.63
N ARG A 679 32.19 -36.63 1.83
CA ARG A 679 32.92 -37.48 0.87
C ARG A 679 32.64 -38.94 1.15
N GLU A 680 32.18 -39.66 0.14
CA GLU A 680 31.85 -41.08 0.21
C GLU A 680 32.47 -41.89 -0.95
N GLU A 681 32.51 -43.20 -0.76
CA GLU A 681 32.85 -44.16 -1.81
C GLU A 681 31.66 -45.12 -2.02
N VAL A 682 30.99 -44.99 -3.16
CA VAL A 682 29.82 -45.80 -3.53
C VAL A 682 30.21 -46.71 -4.69
N ASN A 683 30.17 -48.03 -4.48
CA ASN A 683 30.57 -49.03 -5.47
C ASN A 683 31.97 -48.81 -6.07
N GLY A 684 32.92 -48.38 -5.24
CA GLY A 684 34.30 -48.10 -5.66
C GLY A 684 34.47 -46.79 -6.45
N ARG A 685 33.45 -45.92 -6.46
CA ARG A 685 33.49 -44.60 -7.11
C ARG A 685 33.36 -43.51 -6.05
N LEU A 686 34.15 -42.45 -6.22
CA LEU A 686 34.03 -41.24 -5.44
C LEU A 686 32.64 -40.61 -5.66
N ALA A 687 31.98 -40.28 -4.56
CA ALA A 687 30.73 -39.53 -4.55
C ALA A 687 30.80 -38.46 -3.45
N TYR A 688 30.18 -37.32 -3.69
CA TYR A 688 29.85 -36.37 -2.64
C TYR A 688 28.36 -36.39 -2.36
N THR A 689 27.98 -36.34 -1.09
CA THR A 689 26.60 -36.36 -0.62
C THR A 689 26.32 -35.13 0.23
N ILE A 690 25.04 -34.79 0.35
CA ILE A 690 24.53 -33.80 1.30
C ILE A 690 23.38 -34.50 2.03
N ARG A 691 23.66 -34.92 3.27
CA ARG A 691 22.75 -35.71 4.10
C ARG A 691 22.00 -34.85 5.11
N ASP A 692 20.91 -35.36 5.68
CA ASP A 692 20.19 -34.70 6.78
C ASP A 692 19.79 -33.24 6.44
N VAL A 693 18.95 -33.09 5.42
CA VAL A 693 18.45 -31.79 4.94
C VAL A 693 16.93 -31.75 4.83
N ILE A 694 16.41 -30.53 4.65
CA ILE A 694 15.07 -30.24 4.15
C ILE A 694 15.21 -29.56 2.78
N GLY A 695 14.45 -30.01 1.78
CA GLY A 695 14.34 -29.35 0.48
C GLY A 695 13.29 -28.24 0.49
N PRO A 696 12.92 -27.67 -0.67
CA PRO A 696 11.74 -26.78 -0.78
C PRO A 696 10.46 -27.38 -0.19
N ASP A 697 10.30 -28.69 -0.28
CA ASP A 697 9.19 -29.42 0.34
C ASP A 697 9.48 -29.71 1.82
N GLU A 698 8.92 -28.86 2.69
CA GLU A 698 9.10 -28.97 4.15
C GLU A 698 8.27 -30.10 4.81
N TYR A 699 7.49 -30.88 4.07
CA TYR A 699 6.85 -32.07 4.65
C TYR A 699 7.83 -33.23 4.87
N HIS A 700 9.00 -33.16 4.25
CA HIS A 700 10.06 -34.15 4.37
C HIS A 700 11.30 -33.53 5.01
N ASP A 701 11.50 -33.83 6.29
CA ASP A 701 12.72 -33.52 7.02
C ASP A 701 13.63 -34.73 7.18
N HIS A 702 14.89 -34.46 7.55
CA HIS A 702 15.94 -35.48 7.71
C HIS A 702 16.12 -36.37 6.48
N VAL A 703 16.06 -35.78 5.28
CA VAL A 703 16.25 -36.50 4.02
C VAL A 703 17.66 -36.35 3.48
N ASP A 704 18.11 -37.35 2.71
CA ASP A 704 19.43 -37.38 2.11
C ASP A 704 19.38 -37.09 0.61
N ASN A 705 20.35 -36.32 0.13
CA ASN A 705 20.56 -36.02 -1.29
C ASN A 705 19.32 -35.47 -1.99
N ASN A 706 18.65 -34.50 -1.36
CA ASN A 706 17.54 -33.78 -1.99
C ASN A 706 18.01 -33.20 -3.35
N SER A 707 17.30 -33.56 -4.43
CA SER A 707 17.73 -33.25 -5.80
C SER A 707 17.75 -31.75 -6.10
N TYR A 708 16.84 -30.96 -5.53
CA TYR A 708 16.90 -29.50 -5.63
C TYR A 708 18.18 -28.97 -4.97
N THR A 709 18.40 -29.33 -3.71
CA THR A 709 19.53 -28.88 -2.88
C THR A 709 20.87 -29.25 -3.50
N ASN A 710 21.06 -30.51 -3.89
CA ASN A 710 22.30 -30.97 -4.50
C ASN A 710 22.55 -30.26 -5.83
N TYR A 711 21.53 -30.13 -6.68
CA TYR A 711 21.71 -29.51 -7.99
C TYR A 711 22.04 -28.01 -7.87
N ILE A 712 21.33 -27.27 -7.00
CA ILE A 712 21.60 -25.84 -6.83
C ILE A 712 22.97 -25.60 -6.15
N ALA A 713 23.40 -26.48 -5.24
CA ALA A 713 24.76 -26.44 -4.68
C ALA A 713 25.83 -26.66 -5.76
N ARG A 714 25.65 -27.65 -6.65
CA ARG A 714 26.54 -27.87 -7.79
C ARG A 714 26.58 -26.67 -8.73
N TRP A 715 25.40 -26.14 -9.10
CA TRP A 715 25.29 -24.95 -9.94
C TRP A 715 26.02 -23.75 -9.30
N HIS A 716 25.89 -23.60 -7.99
CA HIS A 716 26.52 -22.51 -7.26
C HIS A 716 28.05 -22.62 -7.27
N LEU A 717 28.62 -23.79 -7.00
CA LEU A 717 30.07 -24.01 -7.11
C LEU A 717 30.57 -23.73 -8.54
N GLN A 718 29.84 -24.16 -9.57
CA GLN A 718 30.16 -23.85 -10.97
C GLN A 718 30.15 -22.34 -11.24
N THR A 719 29.15 -21.65 -10.70
CA THR A 719 29.00 -20.19 -10.84
C THR A 719 30.10 -19.45 -10.09
N ALA A 720 30.50 -19.90 -8.90
CA ALA A 720 31.61 -19.33 -8.14
C ALA A 720 32.95 -19.43 -8.90
N LEU A 721 33.21 -20.54 -9.59
CA LEU A 721 34.40 -20.68 -10.46
C LEU A 721 34.35 -19.70 -11.65
N LYS A 722 33.19 -19.51 -12.28
CA LYS A 722 33.00 -18.52 -13.37
C LYS A 722 33.19 -17.08 -12.87
N VAL A 723 32.63 -16.75 -11.71
CA VAL A 723 32.76 -15.42 -11.07
C VAL A 723 34.21 -15.14 -10.71
N ARG A 724 34.94 -16.12 -10.16
CA ARG A 724 36.38 -16.02 -9.93
C ARG A 724 37.13 -15.69 -11.22
N ASP A 725 36.84 -16.42 -12.30
CA ASP A 725 37.54 -16.21 -13.58
C ASP A 725 37.24 -14.84 -14.18
N TRP A 726 35.98 -14.41 -14.13
CA TRP A 726 35.59 -13.06 -14.51
C TRP A 726 36.29 -11.98 -13.68
N LEU A 727 36.35 -12.14 -12.35
CA LEU A 727 37.07 -11.22 -11.45
C LEU A 727 38.56 -11.16 -11.78
N ARG A 728 39.22 -12.31 -11.98
CA ARG A 728 40.66 -12.34 -12.33
C ARG A 728 40.96 -11.67 -13.66
N GLN A 729 40.05 -11.80 -14.63
CA GLN A 729 40.21 -11.19 -15.96
C GLN A 729 39.91 -9.68 -15.95
N THR A 730 38.86 -9.26 -15.22
CA THR A 730 38.30 -7.91 -15.34
C THR A 730 38.73 -7.00 -14.20
N TYR A 731 38.86 -7.54 -12.98
CA TYR A 731 39.19 -6.81 -11.74
C TYR A 731 40.24 -7.58 -10.89
N PRO A 732 41.47 -7.79 -11.41
CA PRO A 732 42.47 -8.66 -10.79
C PRO A 732 42.85 -8.27 -9.35
N ASP A 733 42.84 -6.97 -9.03
CA ASP A 733 43.11 -6.48 -7.68
C ASP A 733 42.01 -6.90 -6.69
N LYS A 734 40.73 -6.78 -7.10
CA LYS A 734 39.59 -7.23 -6.29
C LYS A 734 39.61 -8.75 -6.16
N ALA A 735 39.95 -9.48 -7.22
CA ALA A 735 40.10 -10.93 -7.17
C ALA A 735 41.13 -11.34 -6.12
N THR A 736 42.32 -10.72 -6.15
CA THR A 736 43.39 -10.99 -5.18
C THR A 736 42.97 -10.63 -3.76
N ALA A 737 42.28 -9.50 -3.57
CA ALA A 737 41.77 -9.09 -2.27
C ALA A 737 40.76 -10.09 -1.70
N LEU A 738 39.80 -10.55 -2.52
CA LEU A 738 38.81 -11.54 -2.09
C LEU A 738 39.43 -12.92 -1.85
N GLU A 739 40.38 -13.34 -2.68
CA GLU A 739 41.11 -14.60 -2.47
C GLU A 739 41.86 -14.62 -1.14
N GLN A 740 42.46 -13.49 -0.76
CA GLN A 740 43.11 -13.34 0.55
C GLN A 740 42.10 -13.26 1.69
N GLN A 741 41.06 -12.43 1.55
CA GLN A 741 40.03 -12.21 2.57
C GLN A 741 39.25 -13.50 2.89
N LEU A 742 38.97 -14.28 1.85
CA LEU A 742 38.17 -15.51 1.93
C LEU A 742 39.04 -16.77 1.89
N ASP A 743 40.36 -16.67 2.07
CA ASP A 743 41.29 -17.81 2.10
C ASP A 743 41.05 -18.84 0.95
N LEU A 744 40.90 -18.33 -0.29
CA LEU A 744 40.56 -19.14 -1.46
C LEU A 744 41.84 -19.56 -2.19
N SER A 745 42.37 -20.73 -1.82
CA SER A 745 43.56 -21.30 -2.44
C SER A 745 43.24 -22.10 -3.73
N ALA A 746 44.28 -22.44 -4.49
CA ALA A 746 44.16 -23.33 -5.64
C ALA A 746 43.62 -24.72 -5.27
N ASP A 747 43.85 -25.20 -4.04
CA ASP A 747 43.32 -26.47 -3.55
C ASP A 747 41.83 -26.37 -3.23
N VAL A 748 41.36 -25.24 -2.69
CA VAL A 748 39.92 -24.99 -2.48
C VAL A 748 39.17 -25.05 -3.81
N TYR A 749 39.69 -24.39 -4.85
CA TYR A 749 39.07 -24.44 -6.18
C TYR A 749 39.12 -25.84 -6.82
N ARG A 750 40.19 -26.61 -6.58
CA ARG A 750 40.28 -28.00 -7.06
C ARG A 750 39.26 -28.88 -6.36
N HIS A 751 39.10 -28.72 -5.05
CA HIS A 751 38.06 -29.40 -4.28
C HIS A 751 36.66 -29.05 -4.80
N TRP A 752 36.36 -27.77 -5.06
CA TRP A 752 35.07 -27.39 -5.64
C TRP A 752 34.82 -28.07 -6.99
N GLN A 753 35.84 -28.17 -7.85
CA GLN A 753 35.72 -28.90 -9.12
C GLN A 753 35.47 -30.40 -8.89
N GLU A 754 36.18 -31.03 -7.95
CA GLU A 754 35.96 -32.44 -7.59
C GLU A 754 34.53 -32.67 -7.09
N VAL A 755 34.01 -31.77 -6.25
CA VAL A 755 32.61 -31.81 -5.80
C VAL A 755 31.64 -31.65 -6.96
N ILE A 756 31.87 -30.69 -7.87
CA ILE A 756 31.01 -30.49 -9.06
C ILE A 756 30.89 -31.75 -9.89
N ASP A 757 32.00 -32.48 -10.07
CA ASP A 757 32.09 -33.66 -10.92
C ASP A 757 31.50 -34.91 -10.26
N HIS A 758 31.43 -34.95 -8.93
CA HIS A 758 31.10 -36.15 -8.15
C HIS A 758 29.91 -36.00 -7.18
N LEU A 759 29.25 -34.84 -7.10
CA LEU A 759 28.06 -34.65 -6.26
C LEU A 759 26.88 -35.48 -6.79
N VAL A 760 26.25 -36.24 -5.89
CA VAL A 760 25.11 -37.11 -6.21
C VAL A 760 23.93 -36.31 -6.76
N PHE A 761 23.34 -36.80 -7.85
CA PHE A 761 22.10 -36.30 -8.43
C PHE A 761 21.22 -37.49 -8.83
N LEU A 762 20.00 -37.57 -8.27
CA LEU A 762 19.16 -38.77 -8.33
C LEU A 762 18.32 -38.81 -9.61
N TRP A 763 18.98 -38.94 -10.76
CA TRP A 763 18.32 -38.99 -12.06
C TRP A 763 18.25 -40.42 -12.63
N HIS A 764 17.03 -40.92 -12.81
CA HIS A 764 16.78 -42.24 -13.38
C HIS A 764 16.72 -42.15 -14.91
N GLU A 765 17.84 -42.39 -15.60
CA GLU A 765 17.96 -42.22 -17.07
C GLU A 765 16.89 -42.98 -17.88
N GLU A 766 16.50 -44.18 -17.43
CA GLU A 766 15.51 -45.01 -18.14
C GLU A 766 14.11 -44.41 -18.12
N THR A 767 13.68 -43.82 -17.01
CA THR A 767 12.34 -43.21 -16.84
C THR A 767 12.35 -41.70 -17.09
N ALA A 768 13.54 -41.08 -17.10
CA ALA A 768 13.78 -39.64 -17.07
C ALA A 768 13.27 -38.92 -15.81
N VAL A 769 12.85 -39.66 -14.78
CA VAL A 769 12.37 -39.11 -13.51
C VAL A 769 13.56 -38.74 -12.63
N ILE A 770 13.47 -37.58 -11.98
CA ILE A 770 14.39 -37.15 -10.94
C ILE A 770 13.72 -37.49 -9.62
N GLU A 771 14.40 -38.28 -8.78
CA GLU A 771 13.89 -38.60 -7.44
C GLU A 771 14.16 -37.44 -6.50
N GLN A 772 13.14 -37.00 -5.75
CA GLN A 772 13.21 -35.80 -4.93
C GLN A 772 14.30 -35.89 -3.85
N PHE A 773 14.45 -37.05 -3.21
CA PHE A 773 15.51 -37.38 -2.25
C PHE A 773 15.65 -38.90 -2.19
N GLU A 774 16.72 -39.42 -1.59
CA GLU A 774 16.98 -40.87 -1.52
C GLU A 774 15.80 -41.63 -0.88
N GLY A 775 15.13 -42.49 -1.66
CA GLY A 775 14.04 -43.33 -1.18
C GLY A 775 12.65 -42.67 -1.23
N PHE A 776 12.48 -41.50 -1.85
CA PHE A 776 11.17 -40.85 -1.99
C PHE A 776 10.12 -41.79 -2.60
N PHE A 777 10.45 -42.49 -3.69
CA PHE A 777 9.47 -43.38 -4.34
C PHE A 777 9.16 -44.65 -3.55
N GLN A 778 9.88 -44.90 -2.44
CA GLN A 778 9.61 -46.00 -1.50
C GLN A 778 8.61 -45.57 -0.40
N ARG A 779 8.34 -44.27 -0.27
CA ARG A 779 7.34 -43.73 0.68
C ARG A 779 5.93 -44.16 0.31
N ARG A 780 5.02 -44.10 1.28
CA ARG A 780 3.62 -44.49 1.10
C ARG A 780 2.92 -43.57 0.10
N ARG A 781 2.41 -44.13 -1.00
CA ARG A 781 1.54 -43.39 -1.92
C ARG A 781 0.18 -43.14 -1.28
N LEU A 782 -0.35 -41.92 -1.43
CA LEU A 782 -1.68 -41.55 -0.96
C LEU A 782 -2.74 -41.74 -2.06
N GLU A 783 -3.99 -41.90 -1.63
CA GLU A 783 -5.14 -41.98 -2.54
C GLU A 783 -5.37 -40.61 -3.22
N PRO A 784 -5.50 -40.54 -4.56
CA PRO A 784 -5.67 -39.27 -5.28
C PRO A 784 -6.85 -38.42 -4.80
N ASP A 785 -7.96 -39.05 -4.39
CA ASP A 785 -9.15 -38.35 -3.91
C ASP A 785 -8.90 -37.51 -2.65
N LEU A 786 -7.86 -37.82 -1.87
CA LEU A 786 -7.50 -37.08 -0.67
C LEU A 786 -7.05 -35.65 -1.01
N PHE A 787 -6.31 -35.45 -2.10
CA PHE A 787 -5.81 -34.13 -2.53
C PHE A 787 -6.96 -33.21 -2.96
N ALA A 788 -7.98 -33.75 -3.63
CA ALA A 788 -9.13 -32.98 -4.09
C ALA A 788 -10.13 -32.65 -2.97
N SER A 789 -10.25 -33.53 -1.97
CA SER A 789 -11.27 -33.43 -0.92
C SER A 789 -10.78 -32.84 0.40
N ALA A 790 -9.47 -32.64 0.58
CA ALA A 790 -8.90 -32.04 1.78
C ALA A 790 -9.49 -30.65 2.05
N ALA A 791 -9.78 -30.38 3.33
CA ALA A 791 -10.28 -29.08 3.82
C ALA A 791 -9.23 -28.31 4.64
N GLN A 792 -8.09 -28.94 4.89
CA GLN A 792 -6.92 -28.43 5.61
C GLN A 792 -5.67 -28.99 4.92
N SER A 793 -4.49 -28.54 5.34
CA SER A 793 -3.23 -29.05 4.79
C SER A 793 -3.07 -30.55 5.05
N LEU A 794 -2.43 -31.25 4.12
CA LEU A 794 -2.25 -32.69 4.23
C LEU A 794 -1.36 -33.07 5.43
N GLN A 795 -0.44 -32.20 5.85
CA GLN A 795 0.30 -32.40 7.10
C GLN A 795 -0.61 -32.29 8.35
N VAL A 796 -1.61 -31.41 8.35
CA VAL A 796 -2.58 -31.36 9.45
C VAL A 796 -3.41 -32.64 9.52
N ILE A 797 -3.76 -33.22 8.37
CA ILE A 797 -4.56 -34.45 8.28
C ILE A 797 -3.73 -35.69 8.66
N LEU A 798 -2.48 -35.78 8.20
CA LEU A 798 -1.63 -36.95 8.38
C LEU A 798 -0.75 -36.89 9.64
N GLY A 799 -0.60 -35.70 10.22
CA GLY A 799 0.48 -35.40 11.16
C GLY A 799 1.83 -35.21 10.44
N ILE A 800 2.81 -34.67 11.16
CA ILE A 800 4.17 -34.42 10.63
C ILE A 800 4.77 -35.74 10.13
N GLU A 801 4.75 -36.79 10.97
CA GLU A 801 5.43 -38.04 10.62
C GLU A 801 4.68 -38.78 9.51
N GLY A 802 3.34 -38.71 9.53
CA GLY A 802 2.51 -39.33 8.50
C GLY A 802 2.66 -38.67 7.12
N ALA A 803 2.96 -37.36 7.09
CA ALA A 803 3.32 -36.66 5.86
C ALA A 803 4.73 -37.08 5.39
N ASN A 804 5.74 -37.04 6.27
CA ASN A 804 7.13 -37.45 5.97
C ASN A 804 7.24 -38.91 5.47
N GLU A 805 6.40 -39.81 5.99
CA GLU A 805 6.35 -41.22 5.56
C GLU A 805 5.62 -41.44 4.22
N SER A 806 5.06 -40.40 3.61
CA SER A 806 4.21 -40.49 2.41
C SER A 806 4.72 -39.64 1.26
N GLN A 807 4.27 -39.90 0.04
CA GLN A 807 4.72 -39.16 -1.16
C GLN A 807 4.10 -37.76 -1.31
N VAL A 808 3.52 -37.18 -0.26
CA VAL A 808 2.84 -35.88 -0.34
C VAL A 808 3.85 -34.74 -0.30
N LEU A 809 3.71 -33.78 -1.20
CA LEU A 809 4.52 -32.56 -1.19
C LEU A 809 3.73 -31.37 -0.66
N LYS A 810 4.37 -30.55 0.16
CA LYS A 810 3.86 -29.23 0.56
C LYS A 810 3.79 -28.26 -0.62
N GLN A 811 4.80 -28.30 -1.49
CA GLN A 811 5.03 -27.35 -2.58
C GLN A 811 6.01 -27.90 -3.62
N ALA A 812 6.27 -27.13 -4.68
CA ALA A 812 7.21 -27.53 -5.73
C ALA A 812 8.65 -27.70 -5.19
N ASP A 813 9.26 -28.86 -5.46
CA ASP A 813 10.67 -29.18 -5.16
C ASP A 813 11.41 -29.54 -6.46
N VAL A 814 11.18 -30.75 -7.01
CA VAL A 814 11.73 -31.13 -8.33
C VAL A 814 11.19 -30.25 -9.46
N ILE A 815 9.90 -29.88 -9.40
CA ILE A 815 9.32 -28.94 -10.37
C ILE A 815 10.01 -27.57 -10.28
N MET A 816 10.36 -27.13 -9.08
CA MET A 816 11.08 -25.88 -8.90
C MET A 816 12.49 -25.94 -9.49
N LEU A 817 13.21 -27.05 -9.27
CA LEU A 817 14.49 -27.32 -9.90
C LEU A 817 14.39 -27.18 -11.44
N LEU A 818 13.38 -27.81 -12.03
CA LEU A 818 13.18 -27.77 -13.48
C LEU A 818 12.92 -26.33 -13.95
N CYS A 819 12.09 -25.55 -13.26
CA CYS A 819 11.81 -24.16 -13.61
C CYS A 819 13.06 -23.27 -13.56
N LEU A 820 13.82 -23.32 -12.47
CA LEU A 820 15.01 -22.46 -12.29
C LEU A 820 16.15 -22.79 -13.27
N PHE A 821 16.21 -24.03 -13.75
CA PHE A 821 17.23 -24.52 -14.69
C PHE A 821 16.62 -25.08 -15.98
N ARG A 822 15.55 -24.46 -16.46
CA ARG A 822 14.73 -24.94 -17.59
C ARG A 822 15.50 -25.36 -18.84
N ASP A 823 16.59 -24.67 -19.14
CA ASP A 823 17.40 -24.90 -20.34
C ASP A 823 18.33 -26.13 -20.21
N GLN A 824 18.42 -26.74 -19.02
CA GLN A 824 19.26 -27.90 -18.74
C GLN A 824 18.54 -29.23 -18.95
N PHE A 825 17.21 -29.22 -19.08
CA PHE A 825 16.40 -30.42 -19.14
C PHE A 825 15.55 -30.47 -20.41
N ASN A 826 15.47 -31.64 -21.03
CA ASN A 826 14.68 -31.84 -22.24
C ASN A 826 13.19 -32.07 -21.92
N GLN A 827 12.34 -32.02 -22.95
CA GLN A 827 10.88 -32.19 -22.81
C GLN A 827 10.49 -33.54 -22.17
N ARG A 828 11.26 -34.62 -22.42
CA ARG A 828 10.98 -35.93 -21.82
C ARG A 828 11.16 -35.89 -20.30
N THR A 829 12.24 -35.27 -19.83
CA THR A 829 12.47 -35.06 -18.39
C THR A 829 11.36 -34.19 -17.80
N TRP A 830 10.98 -33.09 -18.46
CA TRP A 830 9.89 -32.24 -18.02
C TRP A 830 8.57 -33.00 -17.83
N GLN A 831 8.13 -33.72 -18.86
CA GLN A 831 6.88 -34.47 -18.81
C GLN A 831 6.90 -35.56 -17.73
N ALA A 832 7.99 -36.33 -17.65
CA ALA A 832 8.10 -37.43 -16.69
C ALA A 832 8.00 -36.95 -15.24
N ASN A 833 8.59 -35.79 -14.93
CA ASN A 833 8.54 -35.21 -13.59
C ASN A 833 7.24 -34.46 -13.31
N TRP A 834 6.65 -33.80 -14.31
CA TRP A 834 5.30 -33.24 -14.19
C TRP A 834 4.28 -34.31 -13.79
N ASP A 835 4.26 -35.43 -14.52
CA ASP A 835 3.35 -36.55 -14.26
C ASP A 835 3.60 -37.20 -12.89
N ALA A 836 4.86 -37.20 -12.43
CA ALA A 836 5.24 -37.77 -11.13
C ALA A 836 4.82 -36.89 -9.95
N TYR A 837 5.02 -35.56 -10.04
CA TYR A 837 4.95 -34.66 -8.88
C TYR A 837 3.69 -33.80 -8.81
N MET A 838 3.10 -33.42 -9.94
CA MET A 838 1.89 -32.57 -9.94
C MET A 838 0.73 -33.22 -9.18
N PRO A 839 0.40 -34.52 -9.37
CA PRO A 839 -0.77 -35.13 -8.73
C PRO A 839 -0.67 -35.32 -7.21
N ILE A 840 0.53 -35.14 -6.64
CA ILE A 840 0.86 -35.44 -5.24
C ILE A 840 1.28 -34.20 -4.45
N THR A 841 1.04 -33.00 -4.99
CA THR A 841 1.35 -31.72 -4.31
C THR A 841 0.09 -31.09 -3.69
N ASP A 842 0.20 -30.59 -2.45
CA ASP A 842 -0.86 -29.86 -1.74
C ASP A 842 -0.92 -28.38 -2.16
N HIS A 843 -1.48 -28.10 -3.35
CA HIS A 843 -1.56 -26.73 -3.87
C HIS A 843 -2.49 -25.80 -3.08
N LYS A 844 -3.46 -26.34 -2.35
CA LYS A 844 -4.54 -25.54 -1.76
C LYS A 844 -4.21 -25.07 -0.35
N TYR A 845 -3.55 -25.90 0.44
CA TYR A 845 -3.30 -25.62 1.86
C TYR A 845 -1.85 -25.86 2.27
N GLY A 846 -1.00 -26.43 1.41
CA GLY A 846 0.40 -26.69 1.71
C GLY A 846 1.23 -25.41 1.80
N SER A 847 1.33 -24.66 0.70
CA SER A 847 2.05 -23.40 0.65
C SER A 847 1.54 -22.50 -0.48
N SER A 848 1.49 -21.19 -0.24
CA SER A 848 1.21 -20.20 -1.30
C SER A 848 2.28 -20.17 -2.40
N LEU A 849 3.47 -20.71 -2.14
CA LEU A 849 4.58 -20.78 -3.10
C LEU A 849 4.36 -21.87 -4.17
N GLY A 850 3.56 -22.89 -3.86
CA GLY A 850 3.38 -24.07 -4.72
C GLY A 850 2.68 -23.79 -6.06
N PRO A 851 1.51 -23.12 -6.07
CA PRO A 851 0.74 -22.91 -7.30
C PRO A 851 1.47 -22.14 -8.41
N SER A 852 2.27 -21.12 -8.07
CA SER A 852 2.93 -20.28 -9.07
C SER A 852 3.98 -21.04 -9.89
N PHE A 853 4.78 -21.89 -9.25
CA PHE A 853 5.78 -22.71 -9.96
C PHE A 853 5.13 -23.78 -10.84
N HIS A 854 4.00 -24.36 -10.41
CA HIS A 854 3.24 -25.29 -11.24
C HIS A 854 2.55 -24.59 -12.41
N ALA A 855 2.07 -23.35 -12.22
CA ALA A 855 1.54 -22.52 -13.30
C ALA A 855 2.62 -22.10 -14.31
N TRP A 856 3.88 -21.90 -13.87
CA TRP A 856 5.00 -21.64 -14.77
C TRP A 856 5.46 -22.90 -15.52
N ALA A 857 5.43 -24.06 -14.86
CA ALA A 857 5.81 -25.33 -15.48
C ALA A 857 4.80 -25.85 -16.52
N ALA A 858 3.51 -25.54 -16.33
CA ALA A 858 2.42 -25.86 -17.26
C ALA A 858 2.51 -25.03 -18.54
#